data_AF-A0A0B1T0Z5-F1
#
_entry.id   AF-A0A0B1T0Z5-F1
#
_cell.length_a   1.000
_cell.length_b   1.000
_cell.length_c   1.000
_cell.angle_alpha   90.00
_cell.angle_beta   90.00
_cell.angle_gamma   90.00
#
_symmetry.space_group_name_H-M   'P 1'
#
loop_
_entity.id
_entity.type
_entity.pdbx_description
1 polymer ?
#
loop_
_entity_poly.entity_id
_entity_poly.type
_entity_poly.pdbx_seq_one_letter_code
_entity_poly.pdbx_strand_id
1 'polypeptide(L)'
;MPILETDSKWDRLAKGYYQKCLDEEELEKTGLTAIKEIVNWVGGWPTLQGQRWIEWEHSWEEQLALMMNRTGVNAVILELAVTHDPSNSSNSVIELDQPKWGVGSRWPYLMGPDDPMLKNYTHLMTLTAVALGAEPKLAEREMYEAMELELKLVNFSADDMVRRDPDRGNNRFQLWQLKSHFPLIDFEKYINTVFKGLANVSPNHTVIIREIEYFAGIQHILSTTPKRIIANYIAWRLVQGFSPFLPPTAREPFYQFKANQTGMFNSPPPDRWEDCVTLSVIMMDMPVGKLFVEHFFEKDRALAKMRELTGFLKHEFIKQLHVLDWMDESTRRRAVEKAHMIEYKNGFPEVLFNDTWMDQHWGMLIKPDEYLLHLTIRIKLARYAEELMRLDQPLDRWEDCVTLSVIMMDMPVGKLFVEHFFEKDRALAKMRELTGFLKHEFIKQLHVLDWMDESTRRRAVEKAHMIEYKNGFPEVLFNDTWMDQHWGMLIKPDEYLLHLTIRIKLARYAEELMRLDQPLDRSMWYQSPAQVDAYYAPNNNEMIFPAGIMQFPFLTLGVPNYITYGMVGAVIGHEVSHAFDDQGGRYDELGNLNDWWDTETAEKFTEKTRCFVRQYGSVKVEEAGIHLNGQLSLGENIADNGGVKTAFNAYKAWRANTSTEEPALPGFQNFTSEQMFFLAYANVSTIGINSYCSTNTSKTPIAVHLPFECMSLHRLQTKSWIRVEK
;
A
#
# COMPACT_ATOMS: atom_id res chain seq x y z
N MET A 1 7.93 -16.82 -28.94
CA MET A 1 8.33 -16.60 -30.35
C MET A 1 9.82 -16.89 -30.51
N PRO A 2 10.29 -17.41 -31.66
CA PRO A 2 11.71 -17.47 -31.98
C PRO A 2 12.27 -16.05 -32.21
N ILE A 3 13.57 -15.88 -31.97
CA ILE A 3 14.29 -14.68 -32.41
C ILE A 3 14.70 -14.89 -33.87
N LEU A 4 14.35 -13.94 -34.74
CA LEU A 4 14.69 -13.95 -36.17
C LEU A 4 15.88 -13.03 -36.45
N GLU A 5 16.61 -13.29 -37.54
CA GLU A 5 17.64 -12.35 -38.01
C GLU A 5 17.07 -10.98 -38.43
N THR A 6 15.79 -10.95 -38.80
CA THR A 6 15.03 -9.74 -39.11
C THR A 6 14.45 -9.04 -37.88
N ASP A 7 14.52 -9.64 -36.69
CA ASP A 7 14.01 -8.99 -35.47
C ASP A 7 14.85 -7.76 -35.12
N SER A 8 14.17 -6.71 -34.69
CA SER A 8 14.78 -5.52 -34.10
C SER A 8 15.50 -5.81 -32.78
N LYS A 9 16.27 -4.85 -32.26
CA LYS A 9 16.96 -5.03 -30.97
C LYS A 9 15.98 -5.15 -29.79
N TRP A 10 14.88 -4.41 -29.80
CA TRP A 10 13.88 -4.45 -28.75
C TRP A 10 13.02 -5.72 -28.80
N ASP A 11 12.70 -6.21 -29.99
CA ASP A 11 12.01 -7.52 -30.12
C ASP A 11 12.94 -8.65 -29.64
N ARG A 12 14.25 -8.54 -29.91
CA ARG A 12 15.27 -9.46 -29.36
C ARG A 12 15.41 -9.33 -27.85
N LEU A 13 15.28 -8.13 -27.28
CA LEU A 13 15.28 -7.93 -25.83
C LEU A 13 14.02 -8.55 -25.20
N ALA A 14 12.84 -8.27 -25.75
CA ALA A 14 11.55 -8.80 -25.30
C ALA A 14 11.52 -10.32 -25.36
N LYS A 15 11.71 -10.86 -26.57
CA LYS A 15 11.74 -12.30 -26.83
C LYS A 15 12.89 -12.96 -26.07
N GLY A 16 14.03 -12.29 -25.92
CA GLY A 16 15.23 -12.81 -25.28
C GLY A 16 15.20 -12.82 -23.75
N TYR A 17 14.58 -11.85 -23.10
CA TYR A 17 14.36 -11.87 -21.64
C TYR A 17 13.22 -12.81 -21.29
N TYR A 18 12.15 -12.81 -22.08
CA TYR A 18 11.11 -13.84 -22.00
C TYR A 18 11.74 -15.24 -22.21
N GLN A 19 12.62 -15.41 -23.19
CA GLN A 19 13.40 -16.64 -23.37
C GLN A 19 14.31 -16.93 -22.17
N LYS A 20 15.09 -15.99 -21.62
CA LYS A 20 15.91 -16.21 -20.41
C LYS A 20 15.09 -16.46 -19.13
N CYS A 21 13.83 -16.06 -19.12
CA CYS A 21 12.89 -16.36 -18.06
C CYS A 21 12.29 -17.76 -18.22
N LEU A 22 11.97 -18.16 -19.46
CA LEU A 22 11.62 -19.53 -19.85
C LEU A 22 12.80 -20.50 -19.82
N ASP A 23 14.04 -20.00 -19.85
CA ASP A 23 15.29 -20.77 -19.83
C ASP A 23 15.54 -21.26 -18.40
N GLU A 24 14.71 -22.21 -18.00
CA GLU A 24 14.77 -22.87 -16.72
C GLU A 24 16.10 -23.63 -16.56
N GLU A 25 16.78 -24.03 -17.65
CA GLU A 25 18.10 -24.66 -17.62
C GLU A 25 19.21 -23.66 -17.19
N GLU A 26 19.29 -22.47 -17.81
CA GLU A 26 20.24 -21.44 -17.39
C GLU A 26 19.92 -20.87 -16.01
N LEU A 27 18.62 -20.78 -15.68
CA LEU A 27 18.19 -20.35 -14.35
C LEU A 27 18.63 -21.32 -13.25
N GLU A 28 18.48 -22.62 -13.49
CA GLU A 28 18.91 -23.70 -12.61
C GLU A 28 20.44 -23.72 -12.47
N LYS A 29 21.15 -23.55 -13.59
CA LYS A 29 22.62 -23.54 -13.67
C LYS A 29 23.28 -22.37 -12.93
N THR A 30 22.70 -21.17 -12.96
CA THR A 30 23.38 -19.94 -12.51
C THR A 30 22.75 -19.25 -11.30
N GLY A 31 21.45 -19.46 -11.04
CA GLY A 31 20.74 -18.74 -9.97
C GLY A 31 21.19 -19.05 -8.55
N LEU A 32 21.71 -20.27 -8.36
CA LEU A 32 22.38 -20.70 -7.14
C LEU A 32 23.49 -19.71 -6.69
N THR A 33 24.25 -19.17 -7.64
CA THR A 33 25.37 -18.27 -7.38
C THR A 33 24.86 -16.88 -7.01
N ALA A 34 23.92 -16.32 -7.77
CA ALA A 34 23.37 -14.99 -7.54
C ALA A 34 22.72 -14.84 -6.16
N ILE A 35 21.95 -15.84 -5.72
CA ILE A 35 21.32 -15.82 -4.39
C ILE A 35 22.36 -15.95 -3.27
N LYS A 36 23.42 -16.73 -3.48
CA LYS A 36 24.53 -16.85 -2.51
C LYS A 36 25.29 -15.54 -2.34
N GLU A 37 25.43 -14.71 -3.38
CA GLU A 37 26.06 -13.39 -3.27
C GLU A 37 25.28 -12.46 -2.34
N ILE A 38 23.96 -12.34 -2.53
CA ILE A 38 23.08 -11.52 -1.66
C ILE A 38 23.10 -12.01 -0.21
N VAL A 39 23.01 -13.33 -0.01
CA VAL A 39 23.11 -13.97 1.31
C VAL A 39 24.46 -13.67 1.99
N ASN A 40 25.55 -13.64 1.25
CA ASN A 40 26.87 -13.31 1.80
C ASN A 40 26.98 -11.84 2.28
N TRP A 41 26.24 -10.90 1.68
CA TRP A 41 26.22 -9.50 2.13
C TRP A 41 25.69 -9.34 3.56
N VAL A 42 24.89 -10.29 4.04
CA VAL A 42 24.23 -10.25 5.37
C VAL A 42 24.81 -11.26 6.36
N GLY A 43 26.01 -11.80 6.11
CA GLY A 43 26.68 -12.71 7.04
C GLY A 43 26.44 -14.21 6.78
N GLY A 44 25.96 -14.56 5.57
CA GLY A 44 25.83 -15.93 5.11
C GLY A 44 24.52 -16.62 5.55
N TRP A 45 24.35 -17.86 5.11
CA TRP A 45 23.24 -18.73 5.50
C TRP A 45 23.81 -20.07 5.99
N PRO A 46 23.79 -20.34 7.30
CA PRO A 46 24.43 -21.52 7.87
C PRO A 46 24.02 -22.85 7.25
N THR A 47 22.76 -23.02 6.88
CA THR A 47 22.27 -24.24 6.21
C THR A 47 22.94 -24.49 4.85
N LEU A 48 23.25 -23.45 4.08
CA LEU A 48 23.94 -23.58 2.78
C LEU A 48 25.47 -23.80 2.94
N GLN A 49 26.05 -23.30 4.03
CA GLN A 49 27.51 -23.33 4.25
C GLN A 49 27.94 -24.51 5.14
N GLY A 50 27.03 -25.10 5.91
CA GLY A 50 27.28 -26.19 6.84
C GLY A 50 28.30 -25.78 7.91
N GLN A 51 29.30 -26.64 8.12
CA GLN A 51 30.43 -26.40 9.03
C GLN A 51 31.40 -25.29 8.57
N ARG A 52 31.23 -24.76 7.35
CA ARG A 52 32.03 -23.62 6.84
C ARG A 52 31.41 -22.26 7.20
N TRP A 53 30.20 -22.24 7.77
CA TRP A 53 29.63 -21.00 8.29
C TRP A 53 30.41 -20.58 9.53
N ILE A 54 30.86 -19.33 9.54
CA ILE A 54 31.54 -18.73 10.68
C ILE A 54 30.47 -17.98 11.46
N GLU A 55 30.32 -18.32 12.73
CA GLU A 55 29.40 -17.62 13.61
C GLU A 55 29.83 -16.15 13.77
N TRP A 56 28.85 -15.24 13.76
CA TRP A 56 29.10 -13.82 13.92
C TRP A 56 29.76 -13.54 15.28
N GLU A 57 30.81 -12.70 15.29
CA GLU A 57 31.47 -12.29 16.53
C GLU A 57 30.55 -11.42 17.40
N HIS A 58 29.73 -10.59 16.75
CA HIS A 58 28.73 -9.71 17.36
C HIS A 58 27.42 -10.43 17.73
N SER A 59 26.51 -9.70 18.38
CA SER A 59 25.21 -10.22 18.83
C SER A 59 24.18 -10.29 17.68
N TRP A 60 23.04 -10.94 17.91
CA TRP A 60 22.00 -11.05 16.88
C TRP A 60 21.33 -9.69 16.60
N GLU A 61 21.28 -8.81 17.60
CA GLU A 61 20.80 -7.43 17.50
C GLU A 61 21.66 -6.63 16.51
N GLU A 62 22.99 -6.61 16.71
CA GLU A 62 23.91 -5.93 15.79
C GLU A 62 23.83 -6.53 14.38
N GLN A 63 23.65 -7.85 14.26
CA GLN A 63 23.48 -8.48 12.95
C GLN A 63 22.17 -8.08 12.26
N LEU A 64 21.06 -7.98 12.99
CA LEU A 64 19.78 -7.54 12.46
C LEU A 64 19.87 -6.08 11.96
N ALA A 65 20.50 -5.20 12.76
CA ALA A 65 20.76 -3.82 12.38
C ALA A 65 21.68 -3.71 11.15
N LEU A 66 22.73 -4.53 11.06
CA LEU A 66 23.62 -4.57 9.89
C LEU A 66 22.92 -5.09 8.63
N MET A 67 22.02 -6.07 8.75
CA MET A 67 21.20 -6.57 7.64
C MET A 67 20.27 -5.46 7.14
N MET A 68 19.59 -4.77 8.06
CA MET A 68 18.72 -3.63 7.77
C MET A 68 19.47 -2.50 7.05
N ASN A 69 20.61 -2.05 7.61
CA ASN A 69 21.43 -0.98 7.03
C ASN A 69 22.05 -1.32 5.66
N ARG A 70 22.10 -2.60 5.27
CA ARG A 70 22.64 -3.05 3.97
C ARG A 70 21.56 -3.32 2.91
N THR A 71 20.33 -3.62 3.32
CA THR A 71 19.28 -4.12 2.41
C THR A 71 17.97 -3.33 2.46
N GLY A 72 17.74 -2.54 3.50
CA GLY A 72 16.44 -1.90 3.77
C GLY A 72 15.32 -2.89 4.13
N VAL A 73 15.64 -4.14 4.47
CA VAL A 73 14.65 -5.13 4.93
C VAL A 73 14.43 -4.95 6.43
N ASN A 74 13.28 -4.38 6.79
CA ASN A 74 12.77 -4.24 8.15
C ASN A 74 11.93 -5.47 8.57
N ALA A 75 11.44 -5.50 9.81
CA ALA A 75 10.39 -6.40 10.28
C ALA A 75 10.67 -7.90 10.08
N VAL A 76 11.85 -8.37 10.54
CA VAL A 76 12.26 -9.79 10.51
C VAL A 76 12.13 -10.48 11.86
N ILE A 77 12.79 -9.95 12.89
CA ILE A 77 12.63 -10.37 14.31
C ILE A 77 11.90 -9.28 15.11
N LEU A 78 12.10 -8.02 14.73
CA LEU A 78 11.37 -6.87 15.24
C LEU A 78 11.31 -5.80 14.15
N GLU A 79 10.40 -4.87 14.29
CA GLU A 79 10.26 -3.68 13.45
C GLU A 79 10.71 -2.44 14.24
N LEU A 80 11.51 -1.58 13.60
CA LEU A 80 11.84 -0.24 14.11
C LEU A 80 11.32 0.80 13.14
N ALA A 81 10.65 1.82 13.68
CA ALA A 81 10.23 3.03 12.97
C ALA A 81 10.51 4.29 13.80
N VAL A 82 10.52 5.45 13.16
CA VAL A 82 10.39 6.75 13.84
C VAL A 82 9.03 7.36 13.50
N THR A 83 8.15 7.39 14.49
CA THR A 83 6.74 7.77 14.37
C THR A 83 6.44 9.05 15.16
N HIS A 84 5.20 9.55 15.06
CA HIS A 84 4.74 10.64 15.91
C HIS A 84 4.61 10.14 17.35
N ASP A 85 5.08 10.92 18.32
CA ASP A 85 4.84 10.67 19.73
C ASP A 85 3.32 10.76 20.04
N PRO A 86 2.64 9.65 20.41
CA PRO A 86 1.19 9.68 20.61
C PRO A 86 0.77 10.60 21.76
N SER A 87 1.61 10.86 22.76
CA SER A 87 1.28 11.73 23.90
C SER A 87 1.72 13.18 23.72
N ASN A 88 2.52 13.47 22.68
CA ASN A 88 2.81 14.83 22.22
C ASN A 88 3.10 14.80 20.72
N SER A 89 2.05 14.92 19.92
CA SER A 89 2.10 14.74 18.46
C SER A 89 3.00 15.74 17.73
N SER A 90 3.57 16.74 18.42
CA SER A 90 4.55 17.69 17.86
C SER A 90 6.00 17.18 17.88
N ASN A 91 6.24 16.01 18.48
CA ASN A 91 7.54 15.35 18.56
C ASN A 91 7.54 14.02 17.79
N SER A 92 8.73 13.59 17.38
CA SER A 92 8.98 12.23 16.91
C SER A 92 9.42 11.30 18.06
N VAL A 93 9.22 9.99 17.91
CA VAL A 93 9.65 8.98 18.89
C VAL A 93 10.15 7.71 18.18
N ILE A 94 11.06 6.96 18.82
CA ILE A 94 11.44 5.62 18.33
C ILE A 94 10.34 4.63 18.73
N GLU A 95 9.84 3.86 17.77
CA GLU A 95 8.84 2.82 17.98
C GLU A 95 9.46 1.45 17.68
N LEU A 96 9.29 0.49 18.60
CA LEU A 96 9.66 -0.92 18.41
C LEU A 96 8.42 -1.80 18.48
N ASP A 97 8.24 -2.66 17.48
CA ASP A 97 7.06 -3.51 17.33
C ASP A 97 7.41 -4.94 16.88
N GLN A 98 6.43 -5.83 16.96
CA GLN A 98 6.50 -7.19 16.43
C GLN A 98 6.56 -7.18 14.88
N PRO A 99 7.30 -8.11 14.25
CA PRO A 99 7.47 -8.15 12.80
C PRO A 99 6.24 -8.74 12.09
N LYS A 100 6.23 -8.65 10.75
CA LYS A 100 5.30 -9.41 9.90
C LYS A 100 5.80 -10.84 9.73
N TRP A 101 4.90 -11.81 9.81
CA TRP A 101 5.24 -13.24 9.87
C TRP A 101 5.53 -13.87 8.51
N GLY A 102 6.29 -14.96 8.52
CA GLY A 102 6.65 -15.77 7.35
C GLY A 102 5.48 -16.29 6.53
N VAL A 103 4.42 -16.73 7.21
CA VAL A 103 3.14 -17.19 6.62
C VAL A 103 2.14 -16.02 6.42
N GLY A 104 2.58 -14.78 6.65
CA GLY A 104 1.77 -13.56 6.61
C GLY A 104 0.82 -13.38 7.80
N SER A 105 0.14 -14.46 8.22
CA SER A 105 -0.84 -14.44 9.31
C SER A 105 -0.34 -15.08 10.60
N ARG A 106 -0.80 -14.57 11.76
CA ARG A 106 -0.52 -15.13 13.09
C ARG A 106 -1.22 -16.49 13.33
N TRP A 107 -2.41 -16.70 12.76
CA TRP A 107 -3.32 -17.78 13.14
C TRP A 107 -2.74 -19.21 13.01
N PRO A 108 -2.06 -19.62 11.92
CA PRO A 108 -1.47 -20.96 11.79
C PRO A 108 -0.50 -21.34 12.91
N TYR A 109 0.29 -20.37 13.39
CA TYR A 109 1.26 -20.60 14.46
C TYR A 109 0.61 -20.96 15.80
N LEU A 110 -0.61 -20.47 16.05
CA LEU A 110 -1.39 -20.77 17.27
C LEU A 110 -1.91 -22.22 17.30
N MET A 111 -2.05 -22.84 16.12
CA MET A 111 -2.44 -24.25 15.99
C MET A 111 -1.27 -25.22 16.23
N GLY A 112 -0.05 -24.69 16.40
CA GLY A 112 1.18 -25.44 16.67
C GLY A 112 1.90 -25.95 15.42
N PRO A 113 3.08 -26.58 15.57
CA PRO A 113 3.91 -27.04 14.44
C PRO A 113 3.24 -28.13 13.60
N ASP A 114 2.18 -28.74 14.12
CA ASP A 114 1.40 -29.75 13.42
C ASP A 114 0.40 -29.18 12.40
N ASP A 115 0.16 -27.86 12.38
CA ASP A 115 -0.76 -27.20 11.45
C ASP A 115 -0.35 -27.43 9.98
N PRO A 116 -1.29 -27.74 9.07
CA PRO A 116 -0.97 -27.98 7.66
C PRO A 116 -0.25 -26.81 6.98
N MET A 117 -0.56 -25.55 7.35
CA MET A 117 0.06 -24.38 6.75
C MET A 117 1.50 -24.20 7.22
N LEU A 118 1.79 -24.48 8.51
CA LEU A 118 3.16 -24.46 9.04
C LEU A 118 4.00 -25.63 8.52
N LYS A 119 3.41 -26.82 8.36
CA LYS A 119 4.07 -27.96 7.70
C LYS A 119 4.44 -27.61 6.26
N ASN A 120 3.51 -27.02 5.50
CA ASN A 120 3.78 -26.56 4.14
C ASN A 120 4.84 -25.44 4.12
N TYR A 121 4.87 -24.55 5.10
CA TYR A 121 5.90 -23.50 5.23
C TYR A 121 7.28 -24.07 5.52
N THR A 122 7.39 -24.98 6.49
CA THR A 122 8.65 -25.67 6.84
C THR A 122 9.17 -26.52 5.68
N HIS A 123 8.25 -27.14 4.94
CA HIS A 123 8.58 -27.91 3.75
C HIS A 123 9.11 -26.99 2.63
N LEU A 124 8.44 -25.86 2.37
CA LEU A 124 8.93 -24.80 1.47
C LEU A 124 10.35 -24.36 1.86
N MET A 125 10.58 -24.00 3.13
CA MET A 125 11.90 -23.61 3.64
C MET A 125 12.97 -24.67 3.34
N THR A 126 12.64 -25.93 3.64
CA THR A 126 13.52 -27.09 3.41
C THR A 126 13.84 -27.28 1.93
N LEU A 127 12.82 -27.27 1.06
CA LEU A 127 12.99 -27.45 -0.38
C LEU A 127 13.84 -26.32 -0.98
N THR A 128 13.56 -25.06 -0.63
CA THR A 128 14.36 -23.91 -1.09
C THR A 128 15.81 -23.99 -0.61
N ALA A 129 16.06 -24.39 0.65
CA ALA A 129 17.42 -24.56 1.16
C ALA A 129 18.18 -25.70 0.44
N VAL A 130 17.54 -26.84 0.19
CA VAL A 130 18.13 -27.98 -0.55
C VAL A 130 18.41 -27.62 -2.00
N ALA A 131 17.47 -26.96 -2.69
CA ALA A 131 17.66 -26.45 -4.04
C ALA A 131 18.80 -25.41 -4.12
N LEU A 132 19.00 -24.63 -3.05
CA LEU A 132 20.15 -23.73 -2.91
C LEU A 132 21.44 -24.43 -2.41
N GLY A 133 21.48 -25.77 -2.44
CA GLY A 133 22.66 -26.59 -2.25
C GLY A 133 23.00 -26.92 -0.79
N ALA A 134 22.03 -26.89 0.11
CA ALA A 134 22.16 -27.47 1.44
C ALA A 134 22.16 -29.01 1.41
N GLU A 135 22.74 -29.64 2.44
CA GLU A 135 22.59 -31.08 2.65
C GLU A 135 21.15 -31.39 3.12
N PRO A 136 20.41 -32.34 2.53
CA PRO A 136 18.99 -32.53 2.82
C PRO A 136 18.62 -32.73 4.29
N LYS A 137 19.37 -33.54 5.05
CA LYS A 137 19.07 -33.78 6.47
C LYS A 137 19.42 -32.58 7.33
N LEU A 138 20.48 -31.86 6.97
CA LEU A 138 20.84 -30.58 7.57
C LEU A 138 19.74 -29.53 7.33
N ALA A 139 19.23 -29.44 6.10
CA ALA A 139 18.18 -28.50 5.72
C ALA A 139 16.86 -28.81 6.42
N GLU A 140 16.40 -30.06 6.41
CA GLU A 140 15.20 -30.50 7.11
C GLU A 140 15.25 -30.15 8.60
N ARG A 141 16.37 -30.45 9.27
CA ARG A 141 16.56 -30.12 10.68
C ARG A 141 16.64 -28.62 10.93
N GLU A 142 17.48 -27.89 10.18
CA GLU A 142 17.74 -26.48 10.45
C GLU A 142 16.60 -25.54 10.01
N MET A 143 15.81 -25.94 9.02
CA MET A 143 14.59 -25.21 8.64
C MET A 143 13.43 -25.50 9.59
N TYR A 144 13.34 -26.74 10.12
CA TYR A 144 12.44 -27.02 11.24
C TYR A 144 12.84 -26.22 12.49
N GLU A 145 14.13 -26.18 12.85
CA GLU A 145 14.66 -25.35 13.95
C GLU A 145 14.34 -23.84 13.74
N ALA A 146 14.45 -23.33 12.51
CA ALA A 146 14.13 -21.93 12.17
C ALA A 146 12.62 -21.64 12.18
N MET A 147 11.76 -22.59 11.76
CA MET A 147 10.31 -22.46 11.89
C MET A 147 9.88 -22.56 13.36
N GLU A 148 10.46 -23.46 14.15
CA GLU A 148 10.23 -23.51 15.59
C GLU A 148 10.65 -22.21 16.29
N LEU A 149 11.73 -21.57 15.85
CA LEU A 149 12.09 -20.23 16.33
C LEU A 149 10.96 -19.25 16.01
N GLU A 150 10.51 -19.16 14.75
CA GLU A 150 9.40 -18.26 14.38
C GLU A 150 8.13 -18.55 15.20
N LEU A 151 7.76 -19.81 15.38
CA LEU A 151 6.62 -20.22 16.22
C LEU A 151 6.79 -19.76 17.68
N LYS A 152 7.99 -19.90 18.26
CA LYS A 152 8.31 -19.40 19.60
C LYS A 152 8.23 -17.87 19.68
N LEU A 153 8.59 -17.13 18.62
CA LEU A 153 8.40 -15.68 18.55
C LEU A 153 6.91 -15.33 18.47
N VAL A 154 6.17 -15.92 17.52
CA VAL A 154 4.74 -15.65 17.26
C VAL A 154 3.88 -15.93 18.49
N ASN A 155 4.23 -16.91 19.32
CA ASN A 155 3.50 -17.21 20.56
C ASN A 155 3.41 -16.00 21.53
N PHE A 156 4.37 -15.08 21.50
CA PHE A 156 4.33 -13.85 22.30
C PHE A 156 3.78 -12.63 21.55
N SER A 157 3.47 -12.77 20.26
CA SER A 157 2.89 -11.68 19.47
C SER A 157 1.44 -11.42 19.85
N ALA A 158 1.00 -10.17 19.76
CA ALA A 158 -0.39 -9.78 19.94
C ALA A 158 -1.22 -10.00 18.66
N ASP A 159 -2.53 -10.18 18.88
CA ASP A 159 -3.53 -10.28 17.82
C ASP A 159 -3.93 -8.91 17.28
N ASP A 160 -4.20 -8.81 15.98
CA ASP A 160 -4.58 -7.56 15.31
C ASP A 160 -5.82 -6.89 15.95
N MET A 161 -6.76 -7.68 16.50
CA MET A 161 -7.91 -7.15 17.23
C MET A 161 -7.51 -6.42 18.53
N VAL A 162 -6.51 -6.93 19.25
CA VAL A 162 -6.03 -6.37 20.52
C VAL A 162 -5.12 -5.16 20.26
N ARG A 163 -4.44 -5.17 19.11
CA ARG A 163 -3.60 -4.08 18.58
C ARG A 163 -4.38 -2.87 18.07
N ARG A 164 -5.72 -2.94 18.02
CA ARG A 164 -6.57 -1.78 17.69
C ARG A 164 -6.61 -0.72 18.81
N ASP A 165 -6.29 -1.07 20.05
CA ASP A 165 -6.27 -0.10 21.16
C ASP A 165 -4.95 0.72 21.13
N PRO A 166 -5.01 2.04 20.86
CA PRO A 166 -3.80 2.86 20.78
C PRO A 166 -3.11 3.05 22.14
N ASP A 167 -3.86 2.98 23.26
CA ASP A 167 -3.29 3.11 24.60
C ASP A 167 -2.48 1.87 24.99
N ARG A 168 -2.93 0.67 24.57
CA ARG A 168 -2.16 -0.58 24.75
C ARG A 168 -0.77 -0.48 24.13
N GLY A 169 -0.64 0.13 22.95
CA GLY A 169 0.61 0.24 22.22
C GLY A 169 1.59 1.29 22.78
N ASN A 170 1.12 2.26 23.57
CA ASN A 170 1.90 3.42 24.02
C ASN A 170 2.75 3.13 25.28
N ASN A 171 3.55 2.06 25.29
CA ASN A 171 4.38 1.71 26.43
C ASN A 171 5.74 2.43 26.37
N ARG A 172 5.84 3.53 27.12
CA ARG A 172 6.96 4.49 27.04
C ARG A 172 8.09 4.13 28.00
N PHE A 173 9.30 4.08 27.49
CA PHE A 173 10.54 3.91 28.27
C PHE A 173 11.58 4.94 27.83
N GLN A 174 12.51 5.29 28.71
CA GLN A 174 13.79 5.85 28.28
C GLN A 174 14.67 4.71 27.75
N LEU A 175 15.51 4.94 26.75
CA LEU A 175 16.38 3.91 26.18
C LEU A 175 17.22 3.20 27.26
N TRP A 176 17.76 3.93 28.24
CA TRP A 176 18.50 3.34 29.37
C TRP A 176 17.65 2.41 30.26
N GLN A 177 16.32 2.59 30.32
CA GLN A 177 15.40 1.74 31.09
C GLN A 177 15.15 0.40 30.41
N LEU A 178 15.26 0.31 29.07
CA LEU A 178 15.00 -0.95 28.36
C LEU A 178 15.89 -2.09 28.87
N LYS A 179 17.12 -1.80 29.31
CA LYS A 179 18.04 -2.77 29.91
C LYS A 179 17.54 -3.37 31.25
N SER A 180 16.69 -2.68 32.00
CA SER A 180 16.09 -3.24 33.22
C SER A 180 14.82 -4.04 32.96
N HIS A 181 14.08 -3.72 31.89
CA HIS A 181 12.85 -4.43 31.50
C HIS A 181 13.12 -5.66 30.61
N PHE A 182 14.12 -5.56 29.74
CA PHE A 182 14.51 -6.58 28.77
C PHE A 182 16.02 -6.88 28.87
N PRO A 183 16.52 -7.33 30.04
CA PRO A 183 17.97 -7.47 30.31
C PRO A 183 18.73 -8.43 29.38
N LEU A 184 18.04 -9.21 28.54
CA LEU A 184 18.62 -10.16 27.60
C LEU A 184 18.54 -9.70 26.11
N ILE A 185 18.09 -8.46 25.84
CA ILE A 185 18.14 -7.83 24.52
C ILE A 185 18.92 -6.52 24.62
N ASP A 186 19.97 -6.36 23.82
CA ASP A 186 20.71 -5.09 23.76
C ASP A 186 20.07 -4.11 22.76
N PHE A 187 18.94 -3.53 23.16
CA PHE A 187 18.23 -2.51 22.38
C PHE A 187 19.07 -1.24 22.16
N GLU A 188 19.91 -0.87 23.13
CA GLU A 188 20.83 0.27 22.99
C GLU A 188 21.83 0.00 21.86
N LYS A 189 22.39 -1.21 21.79
CA LYS A 189 23.27 -1.63 20.70
C LYS A 189 22.52 -1.72 19.35
N TYR A 190 21.30 -2.25 19.33
CA TYR A 190 20.48 -2.33 18.11
C TYR A 190 20.24 -0.92 17.53
N ILE A 191 19.62 -0.05 18.32
CA ILE A 191 19.22 1.29 17.92
C ILE A 191 20.45 2.12 17.52
N ASN A 192 21.52 2.14 18.32
CA ASN A 192 22.74 2.87 17.95
C ASN A 192 23.42 2.34 16.68
N THR A 193 23.23 1.06 16.33
CA THR A 193 23.76 0.50 15.07
C THR A 193 22.90 0.91 13.88
N VAL A 194 21.57 0.91 14.04
CA VAL A 194 20.61 1.39 13.02
C VAL A 194 20.79 2.88 12.72
N PHE A 195 20.84 3.73 13.76
CA PHE A 195 20.98 5.19 13.63
C PHE A 195 22.41 5.66 13.31
N LYS A 196 23.38 4.75 13.13
CA LYS A 196 24.81 5.07 13.02
C LYS A 196 25.11 5.99 11.82
N GLY A 197 25.42 7.26 12.12
CA GLY A 197 25.72 8.27 11.11
C GLY A 197 24.49 9.01 10.57
N LEU A 198 23.31 8.81 11.18
CA LEU A 198 22.04 9.43 10.80
C LEU A 198 21.57 10.44 11.85
N ALA A 199 21.42 10.01 13.11
CA ALA A 199 21.13 10.87 14.25
C ALA A 199 21.87 10.39 15.52
N ASN A 200 21.96 11.22 16.55
CA ASN A 200 22.70 10.92 17.77
C ASN A 200 21.76 10.44 18.89
N VAL A 201 21.58 9.12 19.00
CA VAL A 201 20.68 8.55 20.01
C VAL A 201 21.30 8.63 21.41
N SER A 202 20.65 9.38 22.28
CA SER A 202 20.96 9.49 23.70
C SER A 202 20.30 8.35 24.49
N PRO A 203 20.91 7.85 25.58
CA PRO A 203 20.23 6.94 26.51
C PRO A 203 18.92 7.52 27.09
N ASN A 204 18.76 8.85 27.10
CA ASN A 204 17.55 9.56 27.53
C ASN A 204 16.53 9.82 26.40
N HIS A 205 16.68 9.21 25.21
CA HIS A 205 15.59 9.22 24.23
C HIS A 205 14.43 8.35 24.70
N THR A 206 13.21 8.79 24.40
CA THR A 206 12.01 7.98 24.65
C THR A 206 11.86 6.95 23.52
N VAL A 207 11.55 5.72 23.91
CA VAL A 207 11.24 4.61 23.02
C VAL A 207 9.87 4.06 23.42
N ILE A 208 9.00 3.84 22.45
CA ILE A 208 7.72 3.15 22.61
C ILE A 208 7.91 1.69 22.26
N ILE A 209 7.48 0.80 23.16
CA ILE A 209 7.45 -0.64 22.96
C ILE A 209 6.00 -1.04 22.74
N ARG A 210 5.61 -1.39 21.51
CA ARG A 210 4.18 -1.64 21.22
C ARG A 210 3.63 -2.89 21.87
N GLU A 211 4.43 -3.96 21.94
CA GLU A 211 4.04 -5.20 22.60
C GLU A 211 5.07 -5.58 23.66
N ILE A 212 4.85 -5.14 24.91
CA ILE A 212 5.72 -5.52 26.03
C ILE A 212 5.84 -7.05 26.12
N GLU A 213 4.72 -7.77 26.01
CA GLU A 213 4.71 -9.24 26.14
C GLU A 213 5.53 -9.94 25.05
N TYR A 214 5.58 -9.37 23.84
CA TYR A 214 6.42 -9.85 22.76
C TYR A 214 7.89 -9.79 23.16
N PHE A 215 8.39 -8.59 23.46
CA PHE A 215 9.80 -8.39 23.81
C PHE A 215 10.18 -9.09 25.12
N ALA A 216 9.26 -9.16 26.09
CA ALA A 216 9.46 -9.86 27.35
C ALA A 216 9.59 -11.38 27.16
N GLY A 217 8.90 -11.97 26.18
CA GLY A 217 9.02 -13.37 25.82
C GLY A 217 10.25 -13.68 24.98
N ILE A 218 10.44 -12.96 23.85
CA ILE A 218 11.51 -13.29 22.90
C ILE A 218 12.92 -13.09 23.49
N GLN A 219 13.11 -12.24 24.50
CA GLN A 219 14.42 -12.08 25.14
C GLN A 219 14.98 -13.39 25.70
N HIS A 220 14.10 -14.26 26.23
CA HIS A 220 14.48 -15.57 26.76
C HIS A 220 14.66 -16.59 25.65
N ILE A 221 13.87 -16.49 24.58
CA ILE A 221 14.02 -17.34 23.39
C ILE A 221 15.36 -17.05 22.69
N LEU A 222 15.63 -15.79 22.35
CA LEU A 222 16.80 -15.41 21.54
C LEU A 222 18.12 -15.54 22.30
N SER A 223 18.15 -15.30 23.62
CA SER A 223 19.35 -15.51 24.44
C SER A 223 19.71 -16.99 24.67
N THR A 224 18.74 -17.90 24.55
CA THR A 224 18.97 -19.36 24.65
C THR A 224 19.07 -20.06 23.29
N THR A 225 18.67 -19.38 22.21
CA THR A 225 18.73 -19.91 20.84
C THR A 225 20.15 -19.76 20.27
N PRO A 226 20.79 -20.84 19.79
CA PRO A 226 22.08 -20.75 19.09
C PRO A 226 22.04 -19.75 17.93
N LYS A 227 23.07 -18.91 17.78
CA LYS A 227 23.13 -17.90 16.70
C LYS A 227 22.95 -18.51 15.32
N ARG A 228 23.37 -19.77 15.13
CA ARG A 228 23.13 -20.54 13.90
C ARG A 228 21.66 -20.64 13.50
N ILE A 229 20.75 -20.85 14.45
CA ILE A 229 19.29 -20.93 14.16
C ILE A 229 18.77 -19.52 13.81
N ILE A 230 19.21 -18.50 14.55
CA ILE A 230 18.84 -17.09 14.28
C ILE A 230 19.32 -16.65 12.88
N ALA A 231 20.54 -17.05 12.50
CA ALA A 231 21.13 -16.82 11.19
C ALA A 231 20.36 -17.52 10.06
N ASN A 232 19.93 -18.76 10.30
CA ASN A 232 19.08 -19.49 9.36
C ASN A 232 17.72 -18.79 9.17
N TYR A 233 17.10 -18.29 10.25
CA TYR A 233 15.83 -17.55 10.17
C TYR A 233 15.98 -16.21 9.43
N ILE A 234 16.99 -15.39 9.77
CA ILE A 234 17.25 -14.10 9.10
C ILE A 234 17.54 -14.30 7.60
N ALA A 235 18.41 -15.26 7.25
CA ALA A 235 18.74 -15.54 5.86
C ALA A 235 17.53 -16.09 5.07
N TRP A 236 16.72 -16.95 5.68
CA TRP A 236 15.49 -17.45 5.08
C TRP A 236 14.50 -16.31 4.79
N ARG A 237 14.21 -15.43 5.77
CA ARG A 237 13.27 -14.31 5.57
C ARG A 237 13.75 -13.34 4.48
N LEU A 238 15.06 -13.16 4.32
CA LEU A 238 15.65 -12.43 3.19
C LEU A 238 15.41 -13.14 1.85
N VAL A 239 15.69 -14.46 1.76
CA VAL A 239 15.50 -15.24 0.52
C VAL A 239 14.03 -15.34 0.12
N GLN A 240 13.11 -15.47 1.08
CA GLN A 240 11.66 -15.41 0.86
C GLN A 240 11.24 -14.10 0.16
N GLY A 241 11.90 -12.97 0.47
CA GLY A 241 11.66 -11.68 -0.18
C GLY A 241 12.11 -11.60 -1.65
N PHE A 242 12.89 -12.56 -2.14
CA PHE A 242 13.41 -12.62 -3.51
C PHE A 242 12.89 -13.83 -4.31
N SER A 243 11.85 -14.51 -3.83
CA SER A 243 11.38 -15.80 -4.39
C SER A 243 11.07 -15.86 -5.90
N PRO A 244 10.57 -14.80 -6.60
CA PRO A 244 10.30 -14.87 -8.04
C PRO A 244 11.56 -15.03 -8.90
N PHE A 245 12.73 -14.75 -8.32
CA PHE A 245 14.04 -14.78 -8.98
C PHE A 245 14.90 -15.96 -8.56
N LEU A 246 14.31 -17.02 -8.00
CA LEU A 246 15.01 -18.24 -7.64
C LEU A 246 15.10 -19.22 -8.85
N PRO A 247 16.09 -20.13 -8.85
CA PRO A 247 16.08 -21.33 -9.70
C PRO A 247 14.73 -22.05 -9.70
N PRO A 248 14.28 -22.67 -10.81
CA PRO A 248 13.04 -23.45 -10.87
C PRO A 248 12.85 -24.40 -9.69
N THR A 249 13.87 -25.20 -9.34
CA THR A 249 13.80 -26.14 -8.20
C THR A 249 13.60 -25.47 -6.84
N ALA A 250 14.04 -24.22 -6.68
CA ALA A 250 13.91 -23.41 -5.47
C ALA A 250 12.63 -22.54 -5.47
N ARG A 251 12.09 -22.21 -6.65
CA ARG A 251 10.95 -21.32 -6.88
C ARG A 251 9.61 -22.05 -6.88
N GLU A 252 9.52 -23.21 -7.54
CA GLU A 252 8.26 -23.98 -7.67
C GLU A 252 7.54 -24.24 -6.33
N PRO A 253 8.25 -24.56 -5.21
CA PRO A 253 7.62 -24.70 -3.90
C PRO A 253 6.85 -23.46 -3.42
N PHE A 254 7.20 -22.25 -3.88
CA PHE A 254 6.48 -21.02 -3.53
C PHE A 254 5.10 -20.92 -4.21
N TYR A 255 4.89 -21.48 -5.40
CA TYR A 255 3.54 -21.50 -6.01
C TYR A 255 2.65 -22.49 -5.30
N GLN A 256 3.17 -23.65 -4.96
CA GLN A 256 2.46 -24.65 -4.15
C GLN A 256 2.13 -24.07 -2.78
N PHE A 257 3.07 -23.34 -2.15
CA PHE A 257 2.80 -22.63 -0.91
C PHE A 257 1.76 -21.52 -1.08
N LYS A 258 1.86 -20.65 -2.09
CA LYS A 258 0.87 -19.58 -2.36
C LYS A 258 -0.51 -20.18 -2.65
N ALA A 259 -0.61 -21.25 -3.45
CA ALA A 259 -1.85 -21.96 -3.73
C ALA A 259 -2.45 -22.63 -2.48
N ASN A 260 -1.62 -23.18 -1.59
CA ASN A 260 -2.07 -23.69 -0.29
C ASN A 260 -2.55 -22.55 0.63
N GLN A 261 -1.81 -21.44 0.68
CA GLN A 261 -2.11 -20.25 1.47
C GLN A 261 -3.35 -19.50 0.97
N THR A 262 -3.58 -19.48 -0.35
CA THR A 262 -4.79 -18.94 -0.98
C THR A 262 -5.87 -20.01 -1.17
N GLY A 263 -5.66 -21.25 -0.74
CA GLY A 263 -6.60 -22.39 -0.88
C GLY A 263 -6.96 -22.76 -2.33
N MET A 264 -6.25 -22.20 -3.30
CA MET A 264 -6.37 -22.49 -4.73
C MET A 264 -5.69 -23.82 -5.09
N PHE A 265 -5.94 -24.88 -4.32
CA PHE A 265 -5.27 -26.20 -4.41
C PHE A 265 -5.32 -26.86 -5.79
N ASN A 266 -6.34 -26.53 -6.59
CA ASN A 266 -6.57 -27.06 -7.94
C ASN A 266 -6.24 -26.04 -9.04
N SER A 267 -5.82 -24.82 -8.69
CA SER A 267 -5.21 -23.95 -9.68
C SER A 267 -3.87 -24.57 -10.06
N PRO A 268 -3.57 -24.76 -11.36
CA PRO A 268 -2.21 -25.10 -11.75
C PRO A 268 -1.27 -24.01 -11.20
N PRO A 269 0.01 -24.35 -10.89
CA PRO A 269 1.04 -23.32 -10.83
C PRO A 269 0.92 -22.45 -12.09
N PRO A 270 1.08 -21.11 -11.98
CA PRO A 270 1.11 -20.30 -13.18
C PRO A 270 2.15 -20.88 -14.12
N ASP A 271 1.77 -21.16 -15.37
CA ASP A 271 2.71 -21.72 -16.33
C ASP A 271 3.94 -20.81 -16.37
N ARG A 272 5.14 -21.36 -16.63
CA ARG A 272 6.34 -20.51 -16.65
C ARG A 272 6.21 -19.36 -17.66
N TRP A 273 5.41 -19.52 -18.71
CA TRP A 273 5.09 -18.42 -19.62
C TRP A 273 4.22 -17.31 -18.98
N GLU A 274 3.32 -17.60 -18.05
CA GLU A 274 2.52 -16.61 -17.32
C GLU A 274 3.41 -15.79 -16.38
N ASP A 275 4.22 -16.45 -15.55
CA ASP A 275 5.29 -15.81 -14.77
C ASP A 275 6.16 -14.92 -15.65
N CYS A 276 6.59 -15.45 -16.79
CA CYS A 276 7.51 -14.76 -17.69
C CYS A 276 6.83 -13.69 -18.52
N VAL A 277 5.51 -13.76 -18.74
CA VAL A 277 4.72 -12.64 -19.26
C VAL A 277 4.58 -11.59 -18.16
N THR A 278 4.17 -11.94 -16.94
CA THR A 278 4.07 -11.00 -15.80
C THR A 278 5.41 -10.31 -15.54
N LEU A 279 6.51 -11.06 -15.46
CA LEU A 279 7.86 -10.51 -15.36
C LEU A 279 8.25 -9.75 -16.63
N SER A 280 7.96 -10.21 -17.85
CA SER A 280 8.30 -9.44 -19.07
C SER A 280 7.44 -8.18 -19.24
N VAL A 281 6.25 -8.14 -18.65
CA VAL A 281 5.44 -6.93 -18.51
C VAL A 281 6.13 -6.06 -17.46
N ILE A 282 6.19 -6.45 -16.17
CA ILE A 282 6.92 -5.76 -15.06
C ILE A 282 8.34 -5.28 -15.43
N MET A 283 8.98 -5.89 -16.43
CA MET A 283 10.32 -5.58 -16.88
C MET A 283 10.42 -4.95 -18.27
N MET A 284 9.44 -5.11 -19.17
CA MET A 284 9.55 -4.70 -20.58
C MET A 284 8.22 -4.39 -21.30
N ASP A 285 7.29 -3.62 -20.70
CA ASP A 285 6.11 -3.04 -21.40
C ASP A 285 6.27 -2.80 -22.90
N MET A 286 7.00 -1.78 -23.33
CA MET A 286 6.83 -1.24 -24.68
C MET A 286 7.22 -2.26 -25.78
N PRO A 287 8.31 -3.05 -25.67
CA PRO A 287 8.57 -4.13 -26.60
C PRO A 287 7.51 -5.25 -26.57
N VAL A 288 6.96 -5.58 -25.39
CA VAL A 288 5.90 -6.60 -25.27
C VAL A 288 4.56 -6.07 -25.82
N GLY A 289 4.19 -4.83 -25.50
CA GLY A 289 3.06 -4.10 -26.04
C GLY A 289 3.13 -3.88 -27.54
N LYS A 290 4.32 -3.60 -28.12
CA LYS A 290 4.52 -3.52 -29.58
C LYS A 290 4.17 -4.84 -30.23
N LEU A 291 4.73 -5.94 -29.74
CA LEU A 291 4.44 -7.28 -30.23
C LEU A 291 2.95 -7.63 -30.08
N PHE A 292 2.32 -7.26 -28.97
CA PHE A 292 0.87 -7.45 -28.77
C PHE A 292 0.05 -6.68 -29.81
N VAL A 293 0.33 -5.40 -30.00
CA VAL A 293 -0.39 -4.53 -30.95
C VAL A 293 -0.21 -4.98 -32.39
N GLU A 294 0.99 -5.43 -32.78
CA GLU A 294 1.28 -5.90 -34.14
C GLU A 294 0.55 -7.19 -34.51
N HIS A 295 0.29 -8.08 -33.54
CA HIS A 295 -0.20 -9.43 -33.81
C HIS A 295 -1.66 -9.67 -33.39
N PHE A 296 -2.17 -8.91 -32.40
CA PHE A 296 -3.46 -9.19 -31.76
C PHE A 296 -4.43 -7.99 -31.70
N PHE A 297 -3.99 -6.78 -32.04
CA PHE A 297 -4.84 -5.58 -32.03
C PHE A 297 -5.11 -5.11 -33.47
N GLU A 298 -6.39 -5.03 -33.89
CA GLU A 298 -6.77 -4.43 -35.18
C GLU A 298 -6.59 -2.90 -35.14
N LYS A 299 -5.34 -2.43 -35.05
CA LYS A 299 -5.00 -1.07 -34.63
C LYS A 299 -5.71 0.02 -35.40
N ASP A 300 -5.72 -0.04 -36.72
CA ASP A 300 -6.33 1.02 -37.54
C ASP A 300 -7.85 1.11 -37.32
N ARG A 301 -8.53 -0.04 -37.21
CA ARG A 301 -9.98 -0.11 -36.97
C ARG A 301 -10.35 0.27 -35.54
N ALA A 302 -9.63 -0.27 -34.55
CA ALA A 302 -9.87 0.00 -33.15
C ALA A 302 -9.58 1.47 -32.81
N LEU A 303 -8.47 2.04 -33.29
CA LEU A 303 -8.15 3.45 -33.11
C LEU A 303 -9.07 4.37 -33.93
N ALA A 304 -9.51 3.97 -35.13
CA ALA A 304 -10.54 4.73 -35.85
C ALA A 304 -11.85 4.75 -35.06
N LYS A 305 -12.30 3.61 -34.52
CA LYS A 305 -13.55 3.54 -33.76
C LYS A 305 -13.47 4.27 -32.41
N MET A 306 -12.32 4.19 -31.73
CA MET A 306 -12.08 4.96 -30.52
C MET A 306 -12.01 6.46 -30.80
N ARG A 307 -11.29 6.92 -31.83
CA ARG A 307 -11.28 8.34 -32.23
C ARG A 307 -12.65 8.85 -32.67
N GLU A 308 -13.46 8.01 -33.32
CA GLU A 308 -14.86 8.31 -33.64
C GLU A 308 -15.68 8.48 -32.35
N LEU A 309 -15.60 7.53 -31.40
CA LEU A 309 -16.32 7.57 -30.13
C LEU A 309 -15.88 8.74 -29.24
N THR A 310 -14.57 8.92 -29.01
CA THR A 310 -14.05 10.03 -28.20
C THR A 310 -14.27 11.37 -28.91
N GLY A 311 -14.24 11.40 -30.24
CA GLY A 311 -14.62 12.55 -31.06
C GLY A 311 -16.10 12.93 -30.89
N PHE A 312 -17.01 11.94 -30.92
CA PHE A 312 -18.43 12.17 -30.62
C PHE A 312 -18.66 12.63 -29.18
N LEU A 313 -18.01 12.00 -28.19
CA LEU A 313 -18.11 12.39 -26.78
C LEU A 313 -17.59 13.81 -26.56
N LYS A 314 -16.42 14.16 -27.12
CA LYS A 314 -15.86 15.52 -27.11
C LYS A 314 -16.79 16.52 -27.77
N HIS A 315 -17.32 16.20 -28.93
CA HIS A 315 -18.20 17.09 -29.68
C HIS A 315 -19.53 17.31 -28.97
N GLU A 316 -20.13 16.27 -28.40
CA GLU A 316 -21.39 16.38 -27.65
C GLU A 316 -21.20 17.09 -26.31
N PHE A 317 -20.07 16.86 -25.63
CA PHE A 317 -19.66 17.62 -24.45
C PHE A 317 -19.49 19.11 -24.79
N ILE A 318 -18.79 19.45 -25.89
CA ILE A 318 -18.65 20.83 -26.37
C ILE A 318 -20.00 21.45 -26.73
N LYS A 319 -20.91 20.73 -27.40
CA LYS A 319 -22.29 21.20 -27.63
C LYS A 319 -22.98 21.52 -26.31
N GLN A 320 -22.93 20.62 -25.32
CA GLN A 320 -23.51 20.86 -24.01
C GLN A 320 -22.92 22.13 -23.37
N LEU A 321 -21.59 22.31 -23.37
CA LEU A 321 -20.95 23.54 -22.91
C LEU A 321 -21.50 24.81 -23.59
N HIS A 322 -21.92 24.74 -24.86
CA HIS A 322 -22.56 25.89 -25.53
C HIS A 322 -23.99 26.17 -25.06
N VAL A 323 -24.79 25.14 -24.71
CA VAL A 323 -26.20 25.31 -24.27
C VAL A 323 -26.36 25.51 -22.76
N LEU A 324 -25.33 25.22 -21.95
CA LEU A 324 -25.38 25.43 -20.50
C LEU A 324 -25.50 26.93 -20.17
N ASP A 325 -26.60 27.27 -19.52
CA ASP A 325 -27.01 28.62 -19.11
C ASP A 325 -26.27 29.12 -17.87
N TRP A 326 -25.88 28.21 -16.97
CA TRP A 326 -25.24 28.53 -15.69
C TRP A 326 -23.80 29.07 -15.77
N MET A 327 -23.13 29.01 -16.93
CA MET A 327 -21.74 29.46 -17.09
C MET A 327 -21.61 30.73 -17.93
N ASP A 328 -20.86 31.72 -17.40
CA ASP A 328 -20.55 32.96 -18.09
C ASP A 328 -19.76 32.72 -19.40
N GLU A 329 -19.86 33.64 -20.35
CA GLU A 329 -19.29 33.46 -21.69
C GLU A 329 -17.75 33.34 -21.70
N SER A 330 -17.05 33.96 -20.74
CA SER A 330 -15.59 33.83 -20.61
C SER A 330 -15.19 32.44 -20.08
N THR A 331 -15.96 31.90 -19.14
CA THR A 331 -15.77 30.56 -18.56
C THR A 331 -16.20 29.48 -19.52
N ARG A 332 -17.25 29.72 -20.30
CA ARG A 332 -17.72 28.88 -21.41
C ARG A 332 -16.66 28.77 -22.50
N ARG A 333 -16.10 29.91 -22.94
CA ARG A 333 -15.00 29.93 -23.91
C ARG A 333 -13.79 29.14 -23.40
N ARG A 334 -13.35 29.37 -22.15
CA ARG A 334 -12.27 28.58 -21.52
C ARG A 334 -12.60 27.09 -21.40
N ALA A 335 -13.86 26.72 -21.12
CA ALA A 335 -14.27 25.33 -21.03
C ALA A 335 -14.27 24.64 -22.41
N VAL A 336 -14.68 25.34 -23.46
CA VAL A 336 -14.65 24.87 -24.85
C VAL A 336 -13.20 24.79 -25.35
N GLU A 337 -12.37 25.81 -25.10
CA GLU A 337 -10.92 25.78 -25.35
C GLU A 337 -10.27 24.57 -24.64
N LYS A 338 -10.56 24.36 -23.35
CA LYS A 338 -10.07 23.20 -22.59
C LYS A 338 -10.56 21.88 -23.17
N ALA A 339 -11.83 21.77 -23.52
CA ALA A 339 -12.37 20.57 -24.17
C ALA A 339 -11.69 20.30 -25.52
N HIS A 340 -11.37 21.34 -26.30
CA HIS A 340 -10.56 21.23 -27.50
C HIS A 340 -9.12 20.76 -27.23
N MET A 341 -8.53 21.10 -26.08
CA MET A 341 -7.23 20.59 -25.63
C MET A 341 -7.25 19.18 -25.01
N ILE A 342 -8.42 18.55 -24.81
CA ILE A 342 -8.47 17.14 -24.37
C ILE A 342 -7.94 16.25 -25.50
N GLU A 343 -6.77 15.66 -25.30
CA GLU A 343 -6.20 14.63 -26.15
C GLU A 343 -6.58 13.23 -25.64
N TYR A 344 -6.93 12.33 -26.56
CA TYR A 344 -7.33 10.96 -26.22
C TYR A 344 -6.25 9.97 -26.63
N LYS A 345 -5.50 9.48 -25.65
CA LYS A 345 -4.57 8.37 -25.81
C LYS A 345 -5.40 7.09 -25.87
N ASN A 346 -5.47 6.51 -27.07
CA ASN A 346 -6.29 5.34 -27.36
C ASN A 346 -5.39 4.17 -27.74
N GLY A 347 -5.64 2.98 -27.21
CA GLY A 347 -4.94 1.75 -27.57
C GLY A 347 -3.51 1.67 -27.03
N PHE A 348 -2.58 2.38 -27.66
CA PHE A 348 -1.13 2.29 -27.43
C PHE A 348 -0.43 3.61 -27.81
N PRO A 349 0.78 3.89 -27.28
CA PRO A 349 1.47 5.15 -27.54
C PRO A 349 2.10 5.17 -28.95
N GLU A 350 2.10 6.33 -29.63
CA GLU A 350 2.61 6.41 -31.01
C GLU A 350 4.11 6.07 -31.15
N VAL A 351 4.90 6.33 -30.10
CA VAL A 351 6.35 6.01 -30.05
C VAL A 351 6.64 4.50 -30.14
N LEU A 352 5.66 3.64 -29.87
CA LEU A 352 5.76 2.19 -29.99
C LEU A 352 6.16 1.74 -31.41
N PHE A 353 5.78 2.52 -32.42
CA PHE A 353 6.10 2.30 -33.84
C PHE A 353 7.22 3.22 -34.36
N ASN A 354 7.89 3.96 -33.48
CA ASN A 354 9.07 4.75 -33.82
C ASN A 354 10.33 3.91 -33.55
N ASP A 355 10.85 3.26 -34.59
CA ASP A 355 12.00 2.38 -34.49
C ASP A 355 13.27 3.07 -33.96
N THR A 356 13.44 4.38 -34.17
CA THR A 356 14.55 5.16 -33.57
C THR A 356 14.37 5.33 -32.06
N TRP A 357 13.13 5.59 -31.62
CA TRP A 357 12.81 5.68 -30.19
C TRP A 357 12.99 4.31 -29.51
N MET A 358 12.48 3.25 -30.14
CA MET A 358 12.66 1.88 -29.65
C MET A 358 14.14 1.43 -29.66
N ASP A 359 14.96 1.83 -30.63
CA ASP A 359 16.39 1.47 -30.62
C ASP A 359 17.18 2.18 -29.52
N GLN A 360 16.76 3.39 -29.15
CA GLN A 360 17.29 4.10 -27.98
C GLN A 360 16.82 3.38 -26.70
N HIS A 361 15.52 3.47 -26.42
CA HIS A 361 14.91 3.11 -25.12
C HIS A 361 14.93 1.60 -24.82
N TRP A 362 15.18 0.78 -25.84
CA TRP A 362 15.01 -0.67 -25.80
C TRP A 362 16.01 -1.45 -26.65
N GLY A 363 17.01 -0.79 -27.24
CA GLY A 363 18.03 -1.43 -28.08
C GLY A 363 19.09 -2.23 -27.31
N MET A 364 18.84 -2.55 -26.04
CA MET A 364 19.78 -3.31 -25.21
C MET A 364 19.99 -4.72 -25.75
N LEU A 365 21.26 -5.14 -25.78
CA LEU A 365 21.58 -6.55 -26.00
C LEU A 365 21.68 -7.30 -24.67
N ILE A 366 21.13 -8.51 -24.67
CA ILE A 366 21.29 -9.49 -23.61
C ILE A 366 22.70 -10.07 -23.70
N LYS A 367 23.41 -10.09 -22.57
CA LYS A 367 24.71 -10.77 -22.49
C LYS A 367 24.47 -12.29 -22.42
N PRO A 368 25.21 -13.12 -23.17
CA PRO A 368 24.97 -14.57 -23.22
C PRO A 368 24.85 -15.22 -21.83
N ASP A 369 25.83 -15.01 -20.96
CA ASP A 369 25.97 -15.68 -19.66
C ASP A 369 25.35 -14.90 -18.48
N GLU A 370 24.43 -13.97 -18.74
CA GLU A 370 23.81 -13.17 -17.68
C GLU A 370 22.57 -13.85 -17.11
N TYR A 371 22.61 -14.15 -15.80
CA TYR A 371 21.48 -14.72 -15.07
C TYR A 371 20.26 -13.79 -15.09
N LEU A 372 19.04 -14.36 -15.07
CA LEU A 372 17.80 -13.58 -15.12
C LEU A 372 17.75 -12.51 -14.04
N LEU A 373 18.07 -12.78 -12.77
CA LEU A 373 18.06 -11.73 -11.74
C LEU A 373 19.01 -10.57 -12.10
N HIS A 374 20.21 -10.85 -12.62
CA HIS A 374 21.16 -9.82 -13.02
C HIS A 374 20.68 -9.05 -14.27
N LEU A 375 20.10 -9.75 -15.25
CA LEU A 375 19.48 -9.13 -16.42
C LEU A 375 18.24 -8.31 -16.05
N THR A 376 17.38 -8.80 -15.15
CA THR A 376 16.24 -8.08 -14.58
C THR A 376 16.76 -6.79 -13.98
N ILE A 377 17.71 -6.88 -13.05
CA ILE A 377 18.33 -5.72 -12.40
C ILE A 377 18.93 -4.75 -13.44
N ARG A 378 19.53 -5.25 -14.55
CA ARG A 378 20.11 -4.44 -15.65
C ARG A 378 19.08 -3.83 -16.61
N ILE A 379 17.97 -4.50 -16.94
CA ILE A 379 16.90 -3.96 -17.79
C ILE A 379 16.13 -2.88 -17.03
N LYS A 380 15.85 -3.15 -15.75
CA LYS A 380 15.29 -2.14 -14.85
C LYS A 380 16.20 -0.91 -14.71
N LEU A 381 17.48 -0.99 -15.09
CA LEU A 381 18.36 0.19 -15.14
C LEU A 381 18.33 1.05 -16.37
N ALA A 382 18.61 0.46 -17.54
CA ALA A 382 18.74 1.27 -18.75
C ALA A 382 17.49 2.14 -18.92
N ARG A 383 16.35 1.56 -18.55
CA ARG A 383 15.06 2.24 -18.49
C ARG A 383 14.93 3.33 -17.44
N TYR A 384 15.47 3.18 -16.23
CA TYR A 384 15.49 4.29 -15.26
C TYR A 384 16.37 5.46 -15.74
N ALA A 385 17.35 5.20 -16.61
CA ALA A 385 18.13 6.25 -17.27
C ALA A 385 17.40 6.92 -18.46
N GLU A 386 16.37 6.29 -19.03
CA GLU A 386 15.68 6.77 -20.25
C GLU A 386 14.23 7.25 -20.00
N GLU A 387 13.54 6.74 -18.99
CA GLU A 387 12.24 7.26 -18.52
C GLU A 387 12.35 8.70 -17.97
N LEU A 388 13.59 9.12 -17.63
CA LEU A 388 13.98 10.50 -17.37
C LEU A 388 13.91 11.43 -18.62
N MET A 389 13.55 10.93 -19.82
CA MET A 389 13.48 11.74 -21.05
C MET A 389 12.14 11.75 -21.82
N ARG A 390 11.14 10.89 -21.53
CA ARG A 390 9.70 11.08 -21.91
C ARG A 390 8.78 9.93 -21.45
N LEU A 391 7.57 10.28 -21.01
CA LEU A 391 6.47 9.36 -20.67
C LEU A 391 5.34 9.43 -21.70
N ASP A 392 4.82 8.28 -22.16
CA ASP A 392 3.38 8.02 -22.35
C ASP A 392 3.05 6.57 -22.78
N GLN A 393 1.86 6.08 -22.41
CA GLN A 393 1.41 4.66 -22.45
C GLN A 393 0.12 4.53 -23.35
N PRO A 394 -0.83 3.55 -23.28
CA PRO A 394 -1.09 2.38 -22.39
C PRO A 394 -0.88 1.00 -23.09
N LEU A 395 -1.13 -0.18 -22.51
CA LEU A 395 -1.57 -0.57 -21.14
C LEU A 395 -0.80 -1.85 -20.70
N ASP A 396 0.01 -1.76 -19.64
CA ASP A 396 1.36 -2.34 -19.70
C ASP A 396 2.11 -2.25 -18.33
N ARG A 397 3.37 -2.72 -18.24
CA ARG A 397 4.33 -2.60 -17.08
C ARG A 397 4.15 -1.36 -16.25
N TRP A 398 3.86 -0.25 -16.91
CA TRP A 398 3.68 1.03 -16.27
C TRP A 398 2.68 0.95 -15.12
N GLU A 399 1.70 0.04 -15.07
CA GLU A 399 0.85 -0.09 -13.87
C GLU A 399 1.68 -0.55 -12.66
N ASP A 400 2.45 -1.64 -12.78
CA ASP A 400 3.38 -2.09 -11.74
C ASP A 400 4.52 -1.08 -11.47
N CYS A 401 5.01 -0.41 -12.51
CA CYS A 401 6.08 0.58 -12.41
C CYS A 401 5.60 1.92 -11.85
N VAL A 402 4.37 2.34 -12.13
CA VAL A 402 3.71 3.50 -11.51
C VAL A 402 3.35 3.14 -10.10
N THR A 403 2.77 1.98 -9.79
CA THR A 403 2.55 1.55 -8.40
C THR A 403 3.87 1.52 -7.62
N LEU A 404 4.94 0.91 -8.15
CA LEU A 404 6.25 0.90 -7.51
C LEU A 404 6.84 2.31 -7.35
N SER A 405 6.73 3.18 -8.37
CA SER A 405 7.31 4.53 -8.34
C SER A 405 6.46 5.52 -7.52
N VAL A 406 5.15 5.34 -7.44
CA VAL A 406 4.24 6.07 -6.53
C VAL A 406 4.54 5.68 -5.08
N ILE A 407 4.90 4.42 -4.81
CA ILE A 407 5.30 3.96 -3.48
C ILE A 407 6.73 4.39 -3.11
N MET A 408 7.67 4.37 -4.05
CA MET A 408 9.09 4.62 -3.77
C MET A 408 9.57 6.06 -4.02
N MET A 409 8.88 6.79 -4.89
CA MET A 409 9.20 8.15 -5.37
C MET A 409 7.91 8.99 -5.37
N ASP A 410 7.17 8.90 -4.27
CA ASP A 410 5.85 9.47 -4.04
C ASP A 410 5.72 10.95 -4.44
N MET A 411 6.68 11.81 -4.07
CA MET A 411 6.66 13.24 -4.39
C MET A 411 7.13 13.55 -5.82
N PRO A 412 8.26 13.01 -6.35
CA PRO A 412 8.62 13.20 -7.75
C PRO A 412 7.51 12.75 -8.73
N VAL A 413 6.91 11.58 -8.51
CA VAL A 413 5.81 11.08 -9.35
C VAL A 413 4.53 11.89 -9.13
N GLY A 414 4.27 12.32 -7.89
CA GLY A 414 3.18 13.24 -7.57
C GLY A 414 3.27 14.58 -8.31
N LYS A 415 4.47 15.16 -8.43
CA LYS A 415 4.72 16.40 -9.21
C LYS A 415 4.30 16.22 -10.66
N LEU A 416 4.80 15.16 -11.30
CA LEU A 416 4.50 14.82 -12.69
C LEU A 416 3.00 14.58 -12.91
N PHE A 417 2.34 13.82 -12.02
CA PHE A 417 0.90 13.59 -12.08
C PHE A 417 0.11 14.91 -12.03
N VAL A 418 0.43 15.77 -11.07
CA VAL A 418 -0.26 17.03 -10.85
C VAL A 418 -0.03 18.03 -12.00
N GLU A 419 1.15 18.04 -12.62
CA GLU A 419 1.45 18.92 -13.77
C GLU A 419 0.71 18.53 -15.05
N HIS A 420 0.55 17.22 -15.31
CA HIS A 420 0.11 16.73 -16.61
C HIS A 420 -1.33 16.22 -16.65
N PHE A 421 -1.89 15.77 -15.52
CA PHE A 421 -3.19 15.06 -15.50
C PHE A 421 -4.26 15.71 -14.61
N PHE A 422 -3.88 16.57 -13.66
CA PHE A 422 -4.82 17.10 -12.67
C PHE A 422 -5.43 18.46 -13.04
N GLU A 423 -6.76 18.59 -12.98
CA GLU A 423 -7.48 19.86 -13.23
C GLU A 423 -7.39 20.87 -12.06
N LYS A 424 -6.16 21.21 -11.65
CA LYS A 424 -5.80 21.97 -10.43
C LYS A 424 -6.89 22.89 -9.90
N ASP A 425 -7.17 24.02 -10.57
CA ASP A 425 -8.03 25.07 -10.03
C ASP A 425 -9.48 24.62 -9.79
N ARG A 426 -10.08 23.87 -10.71
CA ARG A 426 -11.50 23.48 -10.61
C ARG A 426 -11.71 22.32 -9.65
N ALA A 427 -10.84 21.32 -9.70
CA ALA A 427 -10.91 20.17 -8.81
C ALA A 427 -10.63 20.59 -7.36
N LEU A 428 -9.59 21.41 -7.12
CA LEU A 428 -9.30 21.94 -5.79
C LEU A 428 -10.40 22.89 -5.29
N ALA A 429 -10.97 23.75 -6.14
CA ALA A 429 -12.08 24.60 -5.73
C ALA A 429 -13.30 23.77 -5.28
N LYS A 430 -13.70 22.76 -6.07
CA LYS A 430 -14.84 21.90 -5.71
C LYS A 430 -14.55 21.02 -4.50
N MET A 431 -13.33 20.50 -4.35
CA MET A 431 -12.96 19.73 -3.16
C MET A 431 -12.90 20.59 -1.91
N ARG A 432 -12.36 21.81 -1.95
CA ARG A 432 -12.42 22.74 -0.80
C ARG A 432 -13.84 23.14 -0.42
N GLU A 433 -14.72 23.33 -1.40
CA GLU A 433 -16.16 23.56 -1.19
C GLU A 433 -16.79 22.37 -0.45
N LEU A 434 -16.60 21.15 -0.98
CA LEU A 434 -17.17 19.92 -0.43
C LEU A 434 -16.59 19.59 0.96
N THR A 435 -15.26 19.62 1.15
CA THR A 435 -14.64 19.32 2.45
C THR A 435 -15.05 20.32 3.52
N GLY A 436 -15.05 21.62 3.21
CA GLY A 436 -15.51 22.66 4.13
C GLY A 436 -16.98 22.51 4.51
N PHE A 437 -17.85 22.20 3.53
CA PHE A 437 -19.29 22.06 3.78
C PHE A 437 -19.63 20.75 4.52
N LEU A 438 -19.03 19.61 4.15
CA LEU A 438 -19.25 18.33 4.83
C LEU A 438 -18.72 18.34 6.26
N LYS A 439 -17.55 18.95 6.50
CA LYS A 439 -17.03 19.23 7.86
C LYS A 439 -18.03 20.05 8.68
N HIS A 440 -18.64 21.09 8.09
CA HIS A 440 -19.64 21.92 8.76
C HIS A 440 -20.95 21.16 9.06
N GLU A 441 -21.43 20.32 8.14
CA GLU A 441 -22.61 19.47 8.36
C GLU A 441 -22.35 18.31 9.34
N PHE A 442 -21.10 17.85 9.47
CA PHE A 442 -20.69 16.96 10.56
C PHE A 442 -20.74 17.66 11.91
N ILE A 443 -20.19 18.88 12.03
CA ILE A 443 -20.25 19.70 13.26
C ILE A 443 -21.70 19.96 13.69
N LYS A 444 -22.61 20.25 12.75
CA LYS A 444 -24.05 20.35 13.04
C LYS A 444 -24.64 19.07 13.62
N GLN A 445 -24.20 17.90 13.16
CA GLN A 445 -24.65 16.63 13.73
C GLN A 445 -24.16 16.45 15.17
N LEU A 446 -22.90 16.80 15.49
CA LEU A 446 -22.38 16.77 16.86
C LEU A 446 -23.24 17.58 17.83
N HIS A 447 -23.74 18.74 17.41
CA HIS A 447 -24.62 19.57 18.25
C HIS A 447 -25.94 18.91 18.64
N VAL A 448 -26.46 17.96 17.85
CA VAL A 448 -27.77 17.31 18.07
C VAL A 448 -27.69 15.86 18.55
N LEU A 449 -26.50 15.36 18.88
CA LEU A 449 -26.35 14.03 19.47
C LEU A 449 -26.97 13.98 20.87
N ASP A 450 -27.80 12.96 21.10
CA ASP A 450 -28.57 12.72 22.32
C ASP A 450 -27.76 12.03 23.43
N TRP A 451 -26.63 11.44 23.05
CA TRP A 451 -25.83 10.53 23.90
C TRP A 451 -24.56 11.15 24.48
N MET A 452 -24.19 12.35 24.02
CA MET A 452 -22.98 13.05 24.42
C MET A 452 -23.34 14.21 25.34
N ASP A 453 -22.66 14.34 26.48
CA ASP A 453 -22.87 15.45 27.42
C ASP A 453 -22.49 16.82 26.79
N GLU A 454 -22.78 17.94 27.47
CA GLU A 454 -22.45 19.27 26.93
C GLU A 454 -20.95 19.55 26.88
N SER A 455 -20.17 19.01 27.83
CA SER A 455 -18.72 19.26 27.93
C SER A 455 -17.92 18.48 26.87
N THR A 456 -18.18 17.19 26.69
CA THR A 456 -17.59 16.36 25.63
C THR A 456 -18.07 16.84 24.26
N ARG A 457 -19.34 17.26 24.11
CA ARG A 457 -19.85 17.85 22.86
C ARG A 457 -19.10 19.11 22.44
N ARG A 458 -18.80 20.00 23.40
CA ARG A 458 -17.99 21.19 23.14
C ARG A 458 -16.58 20.80 22.66
N ARG A 459 -15.93 19.82 23.29
CA ARG A 459 -14.61 19.32 22.85
C ARG A 459 -14.67 18.61 21.50
N ALA A 460 -15.70 17.82 21.23
CA ALA A 460 -15.88 17.15 19.94
C ALA A 460 -16.07 18.17 18.79
N VAL A 461 -16.82 19.24 19.05
CA VAL A 461 -16.97 20.38 18.13
C VAL A 461 -15.65 21.13 17.95
N GLU A 462 -14.89 21.36 19.02
CA GLU A 462 -13.55 21.99 18.97
C GLU A 462 -12.55 21.15 18.15
N LYS A 463 -12.45 19.85 18.44
CA LYS A 463 -11.67 18.89 17.64
C LYS A 463 -12.10 18.91 16.18
N ALA A 464 -13.41 18.83 15.91
CA ALA A 464 -13.94 18.87 14.55
C ALA A 464 -13.63 20.20 13.85
N HIS A 465 -13.61 21.34 14.57
CA HIS A 465 -13.14 22.61 14.02
C HIS A 465 -11.64 22.59 13.70
N MET A 466 -10.81 21.99 14.55
CA MET A 466 -9.37 21.87 14.37
C MET A 466 -8.94 20.85 13.31
N ILE A 467 -9.83 19.98 12.79
CA ILE A 467 -9.47 19.05 11.71
C ILE A 467 -8.89 19.82 10.51
N GLU A 468 -7.59 19.67 10.24
CA GLU A 468 -6.99 20.20 9.02
C GLU A 468 -7.33 19.31 7.82
N TYR A 469 -7.25 19.85 6.60
CA TYR A 469 -7.47 19.06 5.39
C TYR A 469 -6.51 19.42 4.26
N LYS A 470 -5.81 18.39 3.77
CA LYS A 470 -4.88 18.44 2.65
C LYS A 470 -5.60 17.99 1.38
N ASN A 471 -5.85 18.93 0.48
CA ASN A 471 -6.54 18.70 -0.79
C ASN A 471 -5.54 18.75 -1.96
N GLY A 472 -5.40 17.65 -2.68
CA GLY A 472 -4.62 17.50 -3.90
C GLY A 472 -3.14 17.18 -3.65
N PHE A 473 -2.37 18.20 -3.28
CA PHE A 473 -0.90 18.12 -3.23
C PHE A 473 -0.26 19.20 -2.34
N PRO A 474 0.98 18.99 -1.84
CA PRO A 474 1.72 20.03 -1.13
C PRO A 474 2.20 21.15 -2.06
N GLU A 475 2.22 22.40 -1.59
CA GLU A 475 2.77 23.52 -2.39
C GLU A 475 4.28 23.39 -2.63
N VAL A 476 5.02 22.77 -1.70
CA VAL A 476 6.48 22.52 -1.83
C VAL A 476 6.83 21.57 -2.98
N LEU A 477 5.85 20.86 -3.56
CA LEU A 477 6.00 19.99 -4.73
C LEU A 477 6.59 20.72 -5.96
N PHE A 478 6.39 22.04 -6.04
CA PHE A 478 6.91 22.90 -7.11
C PHE A 478 8.13 23.73 -6.70
N ASN A 479 8.69 23.50 -5.51
CA ASN A 479 9.93 24.10 -5.06
C ASN A 479 11.10 23.18 -5.44
N ASP A 480 11.78 23.50 -6.55
CA ASP A 480 12.89 22.68 -7.06
C ASP A 480 14.05 22.58 -6.04
N THR A 481 14.29 23.58 -5.19
CA THR A 481 15.29 23.50 -4.12
C THR A 481 14.91 22.49 -3.04
N TRP A 482 13.62 22.41 -2.68
CA TRP A 482 13.12 21.40 -1.75
C TRP A 482 13.18 19.99 -2.37
N MET A 483 12.81 19.88 -3.65
CA MET A 483 12.88 18.63 -4.41
C MET A 483 14.31 18.11 -4.53
N ASP A 484 15.29 18.96 -4.87
CA ASP A 484 16.69 18.58 -4.94
C ASP A 484 17.25 18.15 -3.57
N GLN A 485 16.82 18.80 -2.47
CA GLN A 485 17.27 18.44 -1.12
C GLN A 485 16.73 17.08 -0.65
N HIS A 486 15.46 16.77 -0.91
CA HIS A 486 14.80 15.56 -0.40
C HIS A 486 14.86 14.39 -1.40
N TRP A 487 14.98 14.68 -2.70
CA TRP A 487 14.87 13.71 -3.80
C TRP A 487 15.98 13.80 -4.84
N GLY A 488 16.90 14.78 -4.76
CA GLY A 488 18.06 14.97 -5.64
C GLY A 488 19.17 13.92 -5.45
N MET A 489 18.78 12.65 -5.35
CA MET A 489 19.71 11.54 -5.37
C MET A 489 20.35 11.44 -6.75
N LEU A 490 21.69 11.52 -6.82
CA LEU A 490 22.39 11.21 -8.07
C LEU A 490 22.19 9.72 -8.41
N ILE A 491 21.26 9.47 -9.33
CA ILE A 491 21.10 8.20 -10.05
C ILE A 491 22.31 8.09 -10.97
N LYS A 492 23.16 7.08 -10.75
CA LYS A 492 24.32 6.90 -11.62
C LYS A 492 23.87 6.19 -12.89
N PRO A 493 24.34 6.58 -14.08
CA PRO A 493 23.95 5.92 -15.34
C PRO A 493 24.25 4.42 -15.44
N ASP A 494 25.07 3.87 -14.53
CA ASP A 494 25.56 2.48 -14.48
C ASP A 494 25.18 1.71 -13.19
N GLU A 495 24.63 2.38 -12.18
CA GLU A 495 24.15 1.75 -10.93
C GLU A 495 22.90 0.93 -11.19
N TYR A 496 22.72 -0.23 -10.50
CA TYR A 496 21.69 -1.29 -10.62
C TYR A 496 20.34 -1.04 -9.94
N LEU A 497 19.16 -1.44 -10.50
CA LEU A 497 17.89 -0.94 -9.92
C LEU A 497 17.64 -1.57 -8.56
N LEU A 498 18.03 -2.82 -8.33
CA LEU A 498 18.02 -3.33 -6.97
C LEU A 498 18.91 -2.47 -6.04
N HIS A 499 20.05 -1.96 -6.52
CA HIS A 499 20.91 -1.07 -5.74
C HIS A 499 20.31 0.34 -5.59
N LEU A 500 19.63 0.88 -6.60
CA LEU A 500 18.91 2.16 -6.53
C LEU A 500 17.64 2.03 -5.67
N THR A 501 16.92 0.91 -5.72
CA THR A 501 15.80 0.57 -4.84
C THR A 501 16.28 0.44 -3.40
N ILE A 502 17.39 -0.27 -3.17
CA ILE A 502 18.02 -0.34 -1.85
C ILE A 502 18.48 1.06 -1.42
N ARG A 503 19.11 1.86 -2.29
CA ARG A 503 19.51 3.25 -1.98
C ARG A 503 18.32 4.14 -1.67
N ILE A 504 17.23 4.08 -2.44
CA ILE A 504 16.01 4.86 -2.21
C ILE A 504 15.39 4.43 -0.89
N LYS A 505 15.19 3.12 -0.66
CA LYS A 505 14.71 2.61 0.64
C LYS A 505 15.59 3.05 1.80
N LEU A 506 16.91 2.92 1.68
CA LEU A 506 17.86 3.39 2.69
C LEU A 506 17.84 4.91 2.85
N ALA A 507 17.58 5.70 1.80
CA ALA A 507 17.48 7.15 1.88
C ALA A 507 16.15 7.62 2.50
N ARG A 508 15.02 6.97 2.18
CA ARG A 508 13.71 7.22 2.82
C ARG A 508 13.73 6.79 4.28
N TYR A 509 14.31 5.63 4.56
CA TYR A 509 14.50 5.17 5.93
C TYR A 509 15.48 6.06 6.70
N ALA A 510 16.58 6.49 6.10
CA ALA A 510 17.49 7.46 6.72
C ALA A 510 16.79 8.80 7.03
N GLU A 511 15.97 9.30 6.11
CA GLU A 511 15.16 10.51 6.33
C GLU A 511 14.15 10.32 7.47
N GLU A 512 13.46 9.18 7.54
CA GLU A 512 12.57 8.81 8.64
C GLU A 512 13.32 8.84 9.98
N LEU A 513 14.47 8.15 10.07
CA LEU A 513 15.29 8.12 11.29
C LEU A 513 15.85 9.51 11.68
N MET A 514 16.17 10.36 10.70
CA MET A 514 16.64 11.72 10.95
C MET A 514 15.58 12.63 11.56
N ARG A 515 14.29 12.27 11.53
CA ARG A 515 13.19 13.05 12.14
C ARG A 515 13.18 12.98 13.67
N LEU A 516 13.93 12.07 14.30
CA LEU A 516 13.90 11.84 15.76
C LEU A 516 14.14 13.11 16.60
N ASP A 517 15.15 13.91 16.23
CA ASP A 517 15.53 15.16 16.93
C ASP A 517 15.04 16.43 16.20
N GLN A 518 14.16 16.30 15.21
CA GLN A 518 13.62 17.42 14.44
C GLN A 518 12.21 17.80 14.92
N PRO A 519 11.86 19.10 14.91
CA PRO A 519 10.48 19.51 15.17
C PRO A 519 9.56 18.92 14.09
N LEU A 520 8.36 18.46 14.47
CA LEU A 520 7.45 17.90 13.48
C LEU A 520 7.00 18.97 12.48
N ASP A 521 7.32 18.76 11.21
CA ASP A 521 6.72 19.50 10.10
C ASP A 521 5.34 18.93 9.74
N ARG A 522 4.29 19.53 10.32
CA ARG A 522 2.89 19.19 10.00
C ARG A 522 2.51 19.52 8.55
N SER A 523 3.30 20.25 7.78
CA SER A 523 3.03 20.49 6.35
C SER A 523 3.37 19.27 5.48
N MET A 524 4.14 18.31 5.99
CA MET A 524 4.50 17.06 5.29
C MET A 524 3.27 16.26 4.87
N TRP A 525 3.40 15.58 3.73
CA TRP A 525 2.45 14.60 3.22
C TRP A 525 3.09 13.21 3.33
N TYR A 526 2.34 12.23 3.84
CA TYR A 526 2.82 10.85 4.05
C TYR A 526 2.35 9.87 2.96
N GLN A 527 1.76 10.39 1.88
CA GLN A 527 1.34 9.65 0.69
C GLN A 527 1.59 10.48 -0.57
N SER A 528 1.73 9.78 -1.70
CA SER A 528 1.87 10.44 -3.01
C SER A 528 0.60 11.20 -3.39
N PRO A 529 0.73 12.43 -3.94
CA PRO A 529 -0.37 13.09 -4.64
C PRO A 529 -1.02 12.28 -5.77
N ALA A 530 -0.32 11.28 -6.32
CA ALA A 530 -0.83 10.41 -7.39
C ALA A 530 -1.59 9.16 -6.86
N GLN A 531 -1.62 8.92 -5.56
CA GLN A 531 -2.31 7.77 -4.96
C GLN A 531 -3.84 7.93 -5.07
N VAL A 532 -4.55 6.85 -5.43
CA VAL A 532 -6.01 6.82 -5.53
C VAL A 532 -6.59 6.29 -4.22
N ASP A 533 -6.60 7.14 -3.20
CA ASP A 533 -6.95 6.77 -1.82
C ASP A 533 -7.37 8.03 -1.03
N ALA A 534 -7.85 7.85 0.20
CA ALA A 534 -8.05 8.92 1.18
C ALA A 534 -7.77 8.37 2.59
N TYR A 535 -7.39 9.24 3.53
CA TYR A 535 -7.17 8.82 4.91
C TYR A 535 -7.26 9.97 5.92
N TYR A 536 -7.60 9.61 7.16
CA TYR A 536 -7.45 10.44 8.36
C TYR A 536 -6.19 10.04 9.14
N ALA A 537 -5.42 11.03 9.58
CA ALA A 537 -4.24 10.87 10.41
C ALA A 537 -4.52 11.38 11.85
N PRO A 538 -4.77 10.49 12.84
CA PRO A 538 -5.13 10.89 14.20
C PRO A 538 -4.10 11.80 14.87
N ASN A 539 -2.80 11.51 14.70
CA ASN A 539 -1.71 12.29 15.29
C ASN A 539 -1.64 13.74 14.78
N ASN A 540 -2.09 13.99 13.54
CA ASN A 540 -2.15 15.33 12.97
C ASN A 540 -3.53 16.00 13.17
N ASN A 541 -4.54 15.25 13.57
CA ASN A 541 -5.96 15.62 13.46
C ASN A 541 -6.29 16.13 12.04
N GLU A 542 -5.96 15.33 11.02
CA GLU A 542 -5.91 15.80 9.63
C GLU A 542 -6.51 14.79 8.65
N MET A 543 -7.26 15.27 7.65
CA MET A 543 -7.73 14.47 6.51
C MET A 543 -6.91 14.76 5.26
N ILE A 544 -6.53 13.73 4.52
CA ILE A 544 -5.67 13.85 3.35
C ILE A 544 -6.37 13.22 2.13
N PHE A 545 -6.61 14.06 1.12
CA PHE A 545 -7.20 13.70 -0.16
C PHE A 545 -6.17 13.99 -1.27
N PRO A 546 -5.35 13.01 -1.68
CA PRO A 546 -4.46 13.13 -2.83
C PRO A 546 -5.18 13.54 -4.12
N ALA A 547 -4.46 14.15 -5.05
CA ALA A 547 -5.02 14.50 -6.36
C ALA A 547 -5.49 13.25 -7.14
N GLY A 548 -4.91 12.07 -6.87
CA GLY A 548 -5.29 10.80 -7.46
C GLY A 548 -6.71 10.30 -7.13
N ILE A 549 -7.32 10.70 -6.00
CA ILE A 549 -8.75 10.39 -5.76
C ILE A 549 -9.70 11.44 -6.36
N MET A 550 -9.18 12.61 -6.76
CA MET A 550 -9.97 13.74 -7.30
C MET A 550 -10.32 13.58 -8.79
N GLN A 551 -10.70 12.38 -9.20
CA GLN A 551 -11.04 12.00 -10.57
C GLN A 551 -12.22 11.01 -10.60
N PHE A 552 -12.68 10.64 -11.80
CA PHE A 552 -13.72 9.63 -11.99
C PHE A 552 -13.28 8.27 -11.41
N PRO A 553 -14.15 7.51 -10.71
CA PRO A 553 -15.58 7.78 -10.49
C PRO A 553 -15.86 8.80 -9.37
N PHE A 554 -14.97 8.96 -8.40
CA PHE A 554 -15.19 9.70 -7.16
C PHE A 554 -15.60 11.17 -7.37
N LEU A 555 -14.78 11.94 -8.09
CA LEU A 555 -15.03 13.35 -8.41
C LEU A 555 -15.13 13.54 -9.92
N THR A 556 -16.34 13.81 -10.39
CA THR A 556 -16.60 14.25 -11.77
C THR A 556 -17.20 15.65 -11.74
N LEU A 557 -16.60 16.61 -12.44
CA LEU A 557 -17.09 17.99 -12.45
C LEU A 557 -18.30 18.15 -13.39
N GLY A 558 -19.31 18.90 -12.96
CA GLY A 558 -20.50 19.21 -13.77
C GLY A 558 -21.58 18.11 -13.79
N VAL A 559 -21.40 16.99 -13.08
CA VAL A 559 -22.49 16.05 -12.80
C VAL A 559 -23.43 16.62 -11.73
N PRO A 560 -24.68 16.11 -11.61
CA PRO A 560 -25.58 16.49 -10.52
C PRO A 560 -24.96 16.23 -9.14
N ASN A 561 -25.25 17.12 -8.18
CA ASN A 561 -24.69 17.04 -6.85
C ASN A 561 -25.12 15.76 -6.12
N TYR A 562 -26.30 15.19 -6.39
CA TYR A 562 -26.64 13.88 -5.81
C TYR A 562 -25.59 12.78 -6.09
N ILE A 563 -24.90 12.85 -7.25
CA ILE A 563 -23.78 11.95 -7.57
C ILE A 563 -22.52 12.38 -6.81
N THR A 564 -22.17 13.66 -6.86
CA THR A 564 -20.97 14.20 -6.20
C THR A 564 -20.97 13.95 -4.68
N TYR A 565 -22.11 14.17 -4.02
CA TYR A 565 -22.27 13.88 -2.59
C TYR A 565 -22.32 12.38 -2.32
N GLY A 566 -22.97 11.57 -3.19
CA GLY A 566 -23.01 10.12 -3.01
C GLY A 566 -21.66 9.42 -3.20
N MET A 567 -20.77 9.99 -4.01
CA MET A 567 -19.44 9.44 -4.30
C MET A 567 -18.37 10.10 -3.40
N VAL A 568 -17.61 11.08 -3.89
CA VAL A 568 -16.55 11.74 -3.10
C VAL A 568 -17.07 12.40 -1.80
N GLY A 569 -18.34 12.84 -1.76
CA GLY A 569 -18.92 13.37 -0.52
C GLY A 569 -19.04 12.33 0.59
N ALA A 570 -19.31 11.06 0.25
CA ALA A 570 -19.34 9.97 1.21
C ALA A 570 -17.92 9.63 1.71
N VAL A 571 -16.92 9.67 0.84
CA VAL A 571 -15.49 9.51 1.19
C VAL A 571 -15.05 10.62 2.15
N ILE A 572 -15.32 11.89 1.84
CA ILE A 572 -15.02 13.01 2.74
C ILE A 572 -15.72 12.82 4.09
N GLY A 573 -16.98 12.37 4.10
CA GLY A 573 -17.70 12.07 5.34
C GLY A 573 -17.10 10.91 6.14
N HIS A 574 -16.53 9.90 5.46
CA HIS A 574 -15.84 8.76 6.06
C HIS A 574 -14.57 9.25 6.78
N GLU A 575 -13.73 10.06 6.13
CA GLU A 575 -12.54 10.65 6.77
C GLU A 575 -12.84 11.55 7.97
N VAL A 576 -13.89 12.38 7.90
CA VAL A 576 -14.31 13.18 9.09
C VAL A 576 -14.78 12.26 10.22
N SER A 577 -15.39 11.12 9.90
CA SER A 577 -15.92 10.19 10.88
C SER A 577 -14.81 9.39 11.59
N HIS A 578 -13.69 9.10 10.93
CA HIS A 578 -12.51 8.50 11.58
C HIS A 578 -11.98 9.33 12.75
N ALA A 579 -12.14 10.66 12.74
CA ALA A 579 -11.78 11.50 13.89
C ALA A 579 -12.58 11.18 15.18
N PHE A 580 -13.64 10.38 15.09
CA PHE A 580 -14.54 10.03 16.19
C PHE A 580 -14.92 8.54 16.24
N ASP A 581 -14.14 7.67 15.60
CA ASP A 581 -14.32 6.20 15.66
C ASP A 581 -13.69 5.58 16.93
N ASP A 582 -13.56 4.24 16.98
CA ASP A 582 -13.00 3.52 18.12
C ASP A 582 -11.51 3.82 18.39
N GLN A 583 -10.78 4.39 17.41
CA GLN A 583 -9.37 4.75 17.51
C GLN A 583 -9.17 6.25 17.50
N GLY A 584 -9.63 6.96 16.46
CA GLY A 584 -9.47 8.40 16.34
C GLY A 584 -10.20 9.16 17.44
N GLY A 585 -11.28 8.61 17.99
CA GLY A 585 -11.95 9.13 19.19
C GLY A 585 -11.05 9.21 20.43
N ARG A 586 -9.94 8.45 20.50
CA ARG A 586 -8.96 8.47 21.61
C ARG A 586 -7.96 9.64 21.52
N TYR A 587 -7.88 10.31 20.37
CA TYR A 587 -6.97 11.43 20.14
C TYR A 587 -7.70 12.75 20.33
N ASP A 588 -7.08 13.74 20.97
CA ASP A 588 -7.63 15.06 21.23
C ASP A 588 -7.56 15.99 20.00
N GLU A 589 -7.97 17.25 20.19
CA GLU A 589 -8.01 18.28 19.14
C GLU A 589 -6.63 18.63 18.53
N LEU A 590 -5.53 18.34 19.24
CA LEU A 590 -4.14 18.52 18.78
C LEU A 590 -3.53 17.22 18.23
N GLY A 591 -4.30 16.12 18.24
CA GLY A 591 -3.84 14.79 17.84
C GLY A 591 -3.01 14.07 18.90
N ASN A 592 -3.14 14.41 20.20
CA ASN A 592 -2.53 13.62 21.27
C ASN A 592 -3.52 12.56 21.79
N LEU A 593 -3.04 11.34 21.97
CA LEU A 593 -3.73 10.27 22.68
C LEU A 593 -3.96 10.69 24.15
N ASN A 594 -5.23 10.89 24.51
CA ASN A 594 -5.64 11.55 25.75
C ASN A 594 -7.09 11.16 26.07
N ASP A 595 -7.43 10.91 27.33
CA ASP A 595 -8.83 10.64 27.70
C ASP A 595 -9.59 11.98 27.83
N TRP A 596 -10.32 12.34 26.78
CA TRP A 596 -11.04 13.62 26.67
C TRP A 596 -12.56 13.53 26.78
N TRP A 597 -13.10 12.33 26.97
CA TRP A 597 -14.54 12.10 27.15
C TRP A 597 -14.88 11.97 28.63
N ASP A 598 -16.09 12.38 29.02
CA ASP A 598 -16.63 11.96 30.31
C ASP A 598 -17.00 10.45 30.28
N THR A 599 -17.00 9.83 31.46
CA THR A 599 -17.23 8.39 31.61
C THR A 599 -18.60 7.94 31.08
N GLU A 600 -19.66 8.75 31.24
CA GLU A 600 -21.01 8.41 30.78
C GLU A 600 -21.11 8.49 29.25
N THR A 601 -20.47 9.49 28.61
CA THR A 601 -20.36 9.56 27.14
C THR A 601 -19.56 8.36 26.60
N ALA A 602 -18.44 7.98 27.24
CA ALA A 602 -17.64 6.83 26.81
C ALA A 602 -18.39 5.50 26.94
N GLU A 603 -19.16 5.29 28.00
CA GLU A 603 -20.03 4.13 28.16
C GLU A 603 -21.13 4.09 27.07
N LYS A 604 -21.79 5.23 26.79
CA LYS A 604 -22.82 5.33 25.74
C LYS A 604 -22.27 5.14 24.33
N PHE A 605 -21.07 5.65 24.04
CA PHE A 605 -20.39 5.37 22.77
C PHE A 605 -20.14 3.86 22.65
N THR A 606 -19.58 3.24 23.69
CA THR A 606 -19.33 1.79 23.73
C THR A 606 -20.63 0.98 23.57
N GLU A 607 -21.76 1.43 24.12
CA GLU A 607 -23.06 0.80 23.90
C GLU A 607 -23.51 0.89 22.44
N LYS A 608 -23.34 2.05 21.79
CA LYS A 608 -23.69 2.25 20.38
C LYS A 608 -22.77 1.47 19.44
N THR A 609 -21.46 1.42 19.70
CA THR A 609 -20.53 0.64 18.86
C THR A 609 -20.79 -0.87 18.92
N ARG A 610 -21.25 -1.41 20.07
CA ARG A 610 -21.78 -2.78 20.15
C ARG A 610 -22.95 -3.06 19.21
N CYS A 611 -23.64 -2.06 18.67
CA CYS A 611 -24.63 -2.26 17.60
C CYS A 611 -23.94 -2.67 16.29
N PHE A 612 -22.91 -1.94 15.86
CA PHE A 612 -22.12 -2.28 14.68
C PHE A 612 -21.44 -3.64 14.82
N VAL A 613 -20.79 -3.92 15.96
CA VAL A 613 -20.14 -5.22 16.22
C VAL A 613 -21.13 -6.39 16.04
N ARG A 614 -22.37 -6.26 16.55
CA ARG A 614 -23.41 -7.28 16.39
C ARG A 614 -23.96 -7.35 14.96
N GLN A 615 -24.21 -6.20 14.32
CA GLN A 615 -24.72 -6.13 12.95
C GLN A 615 -23.75 -6.80 11.97
N TYR A 616 -22.51 -6.32 11.92
CA TYR A 616 -21.50 -6.84 11.01
C TYR A 616 -21.06 -8.26 11.41
N GLY A 617 -20.97 -8.55 12.71
CA GLY A 617 -20.77 -9.93 13.21
C GLY A 617 -21.86 -10.94 12.78
N SER A 618 -23.08 -10.47 12.51
CA SER A 618 -24.16 -11.34 11.98
C SER A 618 -24.03 -11.63 10.48
N VAL A 619 -23.23 -10.86 9.74
CA VAL A 619 -23.06 -11.03 8.28
C VAL A 619 -22.21 -12.27 8.01
N LYS A 620 -22.87 -13.32 7.52
CA LYS A 620 -22.22 -14.50 6.99
C LYS A 620 -21.84 -14.29 5.51
N VAL A 621 -20.60 -14.57 5.18
CA VAL A 621 -20.10 -14.64 3.81
C VAL A 621 -20.29 -16.07 3.32
N GLU A 622 -21.35 -16.31 2.53
CA GLU A 622 -21.78 -17.66 2.15
C GLU A 622 -20.72 -18.40 1.32
N GLU A 623 -19.97 -17.66 0.49
CA GLU A 623 -18.84 -18.14 -0.30
C GLU A 623 -17.71 -18.72 0.59
N ALA A 624 -17.61 -18.27 1.84
CA ALA A 624 -16.57 -18.68 2.80
C ALA A 624 -17.09 -19.50 3.99
N GLY A 625 -18.39 -19.57 4.21
CA GLY A 625 -19.00 -20.25 5.35
C GLY A 625 -18.79 -19.57 6.72
N ILE A 626 -18.24 -18.35 6.75
CA ILE A 626 -17.84 -17.65 7.98
C ILE A 626 -18.63 -16.35 8.22
N HIS A 627 -18.54 -15.85 9.46
CA HIS A 627 -19.04 -14.53 9.85
C HIS A 627 -17.92 -13.48 9.79
N LEU A 628 -18.26 -12.25 9.40
CA LEU A 628 -17.32 -11.13 9.49
C LEU A 628 -16.95 -10.83 10.95
N ASN A 629 -15.73 -10.38 11.20
CA ASN A 629 -15.35 -9.89 12.52
C ASN A 629 -15.80 -8.42 12.68
N GLY A 630 -16.97 -8.23 13.28
CA GLY A 630 -17.55 -6.90 13.54
C GLY A 630 -16.75 -6.03 14.52
N GLN A 631 -15.82 -6.60 15.31
CA GLN A 631 -14.92 -5.85 16.18
C GLN A 631 -13.67 -5.37 15.45
N LEU A 632 -13.09 -6.23 14.59
CA LEU A 632 -11.92 -5.87 13.78
C LEU A 632 -12.24 -4.76 12.75
N SER A 633 -13.42 -4.83 12.16
CA SER A 633 -13.93 -3.86 11.17
C SER A 633 -14.62 -2.64 11.79
N LEU A 634 -14.56 -2.45 13.11
CA LEU A 634 -15.41 -1.49 13.81
C LEU A 634 -15.22 -0.04 13.36
N GLY A 635 -13.97 0.43 13.22
CA GLY A 635 -13.66 1.80 12.79
C GLY A 635 -14.24 2.11 11.42
N GLU A 636 -13.92 1.28 10.42
CA GLU A 636 -14.47 1.36 9.06
C GLU A 636 -16.00 1.36 9.04
N ASN A 637 -16.62 0.48 9.84
CA ASN A 637 -18.08 0.42 9.93
C ASN A 637 -18.66 1.72 10.52
N ILE A 638 -18.02 2.34 11.51
CA ILE A 638 -18.41 3.65 12.05
C ILE A 638 -18.20 4.72 10.98
N ALA A 639 -17.05 4.73 10.31
CA ALA A 639 -16.68 5.71 9.30
C ALA A 639 -17.63 5.69 8.09
N ASP A 640 -17.96 4.52 7.55
CA ASP A 640 -18.92 4.36 6.46
C ASP A 640 -20.32 4.85 6.83
N ASN A 641 -20.82 4.47 8.01
CA ASN A 641 -22.16 4.83 8.46
C ASN A 641 -22.26 6.33 8.81
N GLY A 642 -21.21 6.89 9.42
CA GLY A 642 -21.10 8.33 9.68
C GLY A 642 -20.95 9.14 8.40
N GLY A 643 -20.16 8.64 7.44
CA GLY A 643 -19.84 9.29 6.19
C GLY A 643 -21.02 9.38 5.23
N VAL A 644 -21.68 8.26 4.93
CA VAL A 644 -22.86 8.26 4.04
C VAL A 644 -24.00 9.11 4.63
N LYS A 645 -24.21 9.06 5.95
CA LYS A 645 -25.20 9.89 6.66
C LYS A 645 -24.87 11.37 6.56
N THR A 646 -23.61 11.74 6.75
CA THR A 646 -23.14 13.13 6.66
C THR A 646 -23.26 13.66 5.23
N ALA A 647 -22.86 12.86 4.24
CA ALA A 647 -23.00 13.19 2.83
C ALA A 647 -24.47 13.38 2.42
N PHE A 648 -25.37 12.50 2.87
CA PHE A 648 -26.80 12.62 2.56
C PHE A 648 -27.45 13.83 3.25
N ASN A 649 -27.08 14.12 4.50
CA ASN A 649 -27.56 15.30 5.21
C ASN A 649 -27.06 16.60 4.55
N ALA A 650 -25.79 16.64 4.15
CA ALA A 650 -25.23 17.76 3.42
C ALA A 650 -25.89 17.95 2.05
N TYR A 651 -26.15 16.87 1.31
CA TYR A 651 -26.91 16.93 0.05
C TYR A 651 -28.30 17.55 0.25
N LYS A 652 -29.05 17.13 1.27
CA LYS A 652 -30.35 17.72 1.61
C LYS A 652 -30.25 19.19 2.04
N ALA A 653 -29.23 19.55 2.83
CA ALA A 653 -28.99 20.93 3.24
C ALA A 653 -28.65 21.84 2.04
N TRP A 654 -27.84 21.34 1.09
CA TRP A 654 -27.54 22.01 -0.16
C TRP A 654 -28.81 22.17 -1.03
N ARG A 655 -29.64 21.13 -1.14
CA ARG A 655 -30.95 21.18 -1.83
C ARG A 655 -31.91 22.19 -1.21
N ALA A 656 -32.00 22.26 0.12
CA ALA A 656 -32.87 23.20 0.81
C ALA A 656 -32.48 24.67 0.58
N ASN A 657 -31.18 24.93 0.36
CA ASN A 657 -30.64 26.26 0.10
C ASN A 657 -30.58 26.64 -1.40
N THR A 658 -31.08 25.78 -2.30
CA THR A 658 -30.98 25.96 -3.76
C THR A 658 -32.37 25.89 -4.41
N SER A 659 -32.73 26.88 -5.22
CA SER A 659 -34.01 26.92 -5.96
C SER A 659 -33.99 26.13 -7.28
N THR A 660 -32.85 25.57 -7.67
CA THR A 660 -32.63 24.85 -8.93
C THR A 660 -33.01 23.38 -8.79
N GLU A 661 -33.96 22.90 -9.58
CA GLU A 661 -34.16 21.46 -9.74
C GLU A 661 -32.97 20.85 -10.50
N GLU A 662 -32.33 19.84 -9.91
CA GLU A 662 -31.27 19.11 -10.60
C GLU A 662 -31.86 18.21 -11.70
N PRO A 663 -31.22 18.14 -12.88
CA PRO A 663 -31.67 17.26 -13.95
C PRO A 663 -31.53 15.78 -13.54
N ALA A 664 -32.54 14.98 -13.87
CA ALA A 664 -32.44 13.53 -13.80
C ALA A 664 -31.50 13.02 -14.90
N LEU A 665 -30.72 11.97 -14.60
CA LEU A 665 -29.86 11.36 -15.63
C LEU A 665 -30.70 10.71 -16.76
N PRO A 666 -30.27 10.81 -18.03
CA PRO A 666 -30.87 10.06 -19.12
C PRO A 666 -30.88 8.55 -18.84
N GLY A 667 -32.05 7.92 -18.93
CA GLY A 667 -32.26 6.50 -18.60
C GLY A 667 -32.66 6.24 -17.14
N PHE A 668 -32.53 7.24 -16.26
CA PHE A 668 -32.87 7.14 -14.83
C PHE A 668 -33.96 8.15 -14.42
N GLN A 669 -34.76 8.66 -15.35
CA GLN A 669 -35.82 9.65 -15.06
C GLN A 669 -36.91 9.16 -14.09
N ASN A 670 -37.01 7.85 -13.87
CA ASN A 670 -37.92 7.24 -12.88
C ASN A 670 -37.34 7.20 -11.45
N PHE A 671 -36.08 7.59 -11.25
CA PHE A 671 -35.44 7.66 -9.95
C PHE A 671 -35.40 9.09 -9.43
N THR A 672 -35.72 9.26 -8.15
CA THR A 672 -35.52 10.53 -7.42
C THR A 672 -34.03 10.81 -7.24
N SER A 673 -33.67 12.09 -7.04
CA SER A 673 -32.29 12.47 -6.74
C SER A 673 -31.74 11.78 -5.48
N GLU A 674 -32.59 11.51 -4.48
CA GLU A 674 -32.19 10.77 -3.27
C GLU A 674 -31.89 9.28 -3.57
N GLN A 675 -32.70 8.62 -4.40
CA GLN A 675 -32.39 7.25 -4.85
C GLN A 675 -31.11 7.23 -5.70
N MET A 676 -30.89 8.25 -6.54
CA MET A 676 -29.67 8.37 -7.33
C MET A 676 -28.42 8.63 -6.48
N PHE A 677 -28.54 9.30 -5.33
CA PHE A 677 -27.45 9.43 -4.35
C PHE A 677 -27.01 8.05 -3.83
N PHE A 678 -27.95 7.21 -3.39
CA PHE A 678 -27.61 5.88 -2.87
C PHE A 678 -27.11 4.91 -3.95
N LEU A 679 -27.61 5.03 -5.19
CA LEU A 679 -27.06 4.31 -6.35
C LEU A 679 -25.63 4.76 -6.68
N ALA A 680 -25.34 6.06 -6.59
CA ALA A 680 -24.00 6.58 -6.80
C ALA A 680 -23.01 6.07 -5.73
N TYR A 681 -23.40 6.11 -4.45
CA TYR A 681 -22.63 5.53 -3.34
C TYR A 681 -22.37 4.04 -3.54
N ALA A 682 -23.40 3.24 -3.88
CA ALA A 682 -23.25 1.81 -4.10
C ALA A 682 -22.29 1.47 -5.26
N ASN A 683 -22.22 2.30 -6.31
CA ASN A 683 -21.33 2.12 -7.45
C ASN A 683 -19.86 2.44 -7.15
N VAL A 684 -19.54 3.15 -6.08
CA VAL A 684 -18.14 3.26 -5.60
C VAL A 684 -17.63 1.88 -5.11
N SER A 685 -18.54 1.05 -4.61
CA SER A 685 -18.24 -0.26 -4.00
C SER A 685 -18.19 -1.45 -4.97
N THR A 686 -18.38 -1.25 -6.28
CA THR A 686 -18.53 -2.36 -7.24
C THR A 686 -17.20 -2.89 -7.79
N ILE A 687 -16.51 -3.71 -6.99
CA ILE A 687 -15.39 -4.56 -7.44
C ILE A 687 -15.81 -6.03 -7.48
N GLY A 688 -15.30 -6.77 -8.47
CA GLY A 688 -15.58 -8.20 -8.65
C GLY A 688 -14.75 -9.08 -7.73
N ILE A 689 -15.24 -9.36 -6.51
CA ILE A 689 -14.60 -10.28 -5.57
C ILE A 689 -14.71 -11.72 -6.10
N ASN A 690 -13.57 -12.37 -6.36
CA ASN A 690 -13.49 -13.81 -6.64
C ASN A 690 -13.82 -14.59 -5.35
N SER A 691 -14.52 -15.73 -5.46
CA SER A 691 -15.01 -16.49 -4.30
C SER A 691 -13.90 -16.86 -3.31
N TYR A 692 -12.65 -16.99 -3.77
CA TYR A 692 -11.53 -17.35 -2.91
C TYR A 692 -10.88 -16.19 -2.11
N CYS A 693 -11.05 -14.92 -2.50
CA CYS A 693 -10.67 -13.80 -1.60
C CYS A 693 -11.48 -13.85 -0.29
N SER A 694 -12.67 -14.47 -0.29
CA SER A 694 -13.50 -14.62 0.91
C SER A 694 -13.04 -15.73 1.88
N THR A 695 -12.41 -16.80 1.38
CA THR A 695 -12.05 -18.02 2.14
C THR A 695 -10.66 -18.01 2.76
N ASN A 696 -9.85 -16.98 2.52
CA ASN A 696 -8.58 -16.79 3.25
C ASN A 696 -8.54 -15.53 4.10
N THR A 697 -9.26 -14.48 3.72
CA THR A 697 -9.63 -13.40 4.67
C THR A 697 -10.45 -13.95 5.83
N SER A 698 -11.11 -15.11 5.65
CA SER A 698 -11.80 -15.84 6.72
C SER A 698 -10.92 -16.59 7.72
N LYS A 699 -9.63 -16.80 7.41
CA LYS A 699 -8.64 -17.39 8.33
C LYS A 699 -7.57 -16.38 8.78
N THR A 700 -7.60 -15.17 8.24
CA THR A 700 -6.57 -14.15 8.44
C THR A 700 -7.21 -12.82 8.84
N PRO A 701 -7.20 -12.44 10.14
CA PRO A 701 -7.76 -11.18 10.63
C PRO A 701 -6.86 -9.95 10.32
N ILE A 702 -6.08 -9.99 9.25
CA ILE A 702 -5.01 -9.02 8.94
C ILE A 702 -5.59 -7.70 8.38
N ALA A 703 -6.81 -7.74 7.88
CA ALA A 703 -7.37 -6.73 7.00
C ALA A 703 -8.44 -5.87 7.68
N VAL A 704 -8.09 -4.64 8.03
CA VAL A 704 -9.06 -3.55 8.24
C VAL A 704 -9.73 -3.23 6.89
N HIS A 705 -8.93 -3.14 5.82
CA HIS A 705 -9.33 -3.40 4.43
C HIS A 705 -8.48 -4.50 3.80
N LEU A 706 -9.04 -5.18 2.79
CA LEU A 706 -8.40 -6.32 2.11
C LEU A 706 -7.13 -5.91 1.35
N PRO A 707 -6.15 -6.82 1.13
CA PRO A 707 -4.96 -6.54 0.34
C PRO A 707 -5.27 -5.99 -1.05
N PHE A 708 -4.32 -5.27 -1.66
CA PHE A 708 -4.48 -4.62 -2.97
C PHE A 708 -4.97 -5.59 -4.08
N GLU A 709 -4.55 -6.86 -4.06
CA GLU A 709 -5.00 -7.93 -4.97
C GLU A 709 -6.45 -8.44 -4.73
N CYS A 710 -7.10 -8.03 -3.62
CA CYS A 710 -8.41 -8.53 -3.15
C CYS A 710 -9.35 -7.42 -2.59
N MET A 711 -9.18 -6.13 -2.94
CA MET A 711 -9.93 -5.02 -2.30
C MET A 711 -11.45 -5.23 -2.17
N SER A 712 -11.97 -4.74 -1.03
CA SER A 712 -13.36 -4.42 -0.65
C SER A 712 -14.11 -5.36 0.33
N LEU A 713 -14.22 -4.91 1.59
CA LEU A 713 -15.32 -5.27 2.50
C LEU A 713 -16.64 -4.55 2.13
N HIS A 714 -16.52 -3.40 1.45
CA HIS A 714 -17.62 -2.54 0.97
C HIS A 714 -18.77 -3.27 0.26
N ARG A 715 -18.50 -4.33 -0.52
CA ARG A 715 -19.54 -5.12 -1.21
C ARG A 715 -20.46 -5.90 -0.26
N LEU A 716 -19.99 -6.23 0.95
CA LEU A 716 -20.80 -6.85 2.00
C LEU A 716 -21.51 -5.80 2.85
N GLN A 717 -20.86 -4.66 3.11
CA GLN A 717 -21.45 -3.55 3.87
C GLN A 717 -22.65 -2.94 3.12
N THR A 718 -22.52 -2.65 1.82
CA THR A 718 -23.62 -2.15 0.96
C THR A 718 -24.78 -3.14 0.80
N LYS A 719 -24.50 -4.45 0.71
CA LYS A 719 -25.54 -5.50 0.75
C LYS A 719 -26.33 -5.51 2.06
N SER A 720 -25.74 -5.07 3.18
CA SER A 720 -26.45 -4.99 4.46
C SER A 720 -27.40 -3.79 4.49
N TRP A 721 -26.97 -2.62 4.00
CA TRP A 721 -27.81 -1.41 3.88
C TRP A 721 -29.09 -1.66 3.06
N ILE A 722 -28.97 -2.27 1.87
CA ILE A 722 -30.12 -2.60 1.00
C ILE A 722 -31.10 -3.60 1.66
N ARG A 723 -30.68 -4.31 2.72
CA ARG A 723 -31.52 -5.23 3.50
C ARG A 723 -32.16 -4.59 4.75
N VAL A 724 -31.64 -3.47 5.23
CA VAL A 724 -32.14 -2.79 6.45
C VAL A 724 -33.28 -1.81 6.14
N GLU A 725 -33.40 -1.33 4.89
CA GLU A 725 -34.53 -0.51 4.42
C GLU A 725 -35.70 -1.34 3.81
N LYS A 726 -35.88 -2.60 4.22
CA LYS A 726 -37.01 -3.47 3.79
C LYS A 726 -37.83 -4.03 4.95
#